data_AF-A0A1B8C6U1-F1
#
_entry.id   AF-A0A1B8C6U1-F1
#
_cell.length_a   1.000
_cell.length_b   1.000
_cell.length_c   1.000
_cell.angle_alpha   90.00
_cell.angle_beta   90.00
_cell.angle_gamma   90.00
#
_symmetry.space_group_name_H-M   'P 1'
#
loop_
_entity.id
_entity.type
_entity.pdbx_description
1 polymer ?
#
loop_
_entity_poly.entity_id
_entity_poly.type
_entity_poly.pdbx_seq_one_letter_code
_entity_poly.pdbx_strand_id
1 'polypeptide(L)'
;MGGISRAHFIHGRLWQHLEHLISRVIFGQEKISTAKTRTLGTIESLLLMTEWHPRALHFPPESDGWDFDLLANPDMPEGTDMADAEDSSALYRWREEVFEPAKRSDRMSWMLVGAANSLAHELGIFSDWDSSAGISTPFRDLLFLEYHYIRMYVNSLAIQAIVERTVSQSSNSATAGTAPCDRSASQPPSDDLLVTSISASDYNLISEVIDASVQILKRSISLSQLGQLIHAPMRTYVRIVSASIFLLKAISLGARNTDIQTSLDVLDEFIQALQVSTTDEVHLGSRYATLLERHVRRFRRNFVGPFKAGKTGLHRPSTLNVPPSAHMSLSSLPQLSSRQNEHAANLDAPLSGEQGLVGMAEQTRTLDFDGMQFTGDGGLDIAGCLGDDWLAQPFDPNIAPFGVGGSQPMGVTQDVTVTLKNVRGRIPSLQASRLRTMMLEAHNDPSKILAHVCSYDGMSSRLVEEAGQPMVFLAGYPVASGYGLPDTGYIAMQEMCDKIQDSVRQVSIPVMADGDTGYGSPMNVRRTVESYALAGAAGVMIEDQTWPKRCGHTKGKAVVSRGEAYARIQAACDARDQGLDIFVLARTDALIHGWEEAMARVQEFKRIGVDAVFVEALPDREAMKQCVKESGIPTFANIIEGGKTENLSAKDLAELGFCAVAYPWTLVAANLKSIRETLEACKKSMTIGAPPVILSFDEVCLGVGFNKYWEGEERYKL
;
A
#
# COMPACT_ATOMS: atom_id res chain seq x y z
N MET A 1 -34.28 26.14 -25.27
CA MET A 1 -34.87 24.78 -25.31
C MET A 1 -33.78 23.81 -25.72
N GLY A 2 -32.91 23.44 -24.77
CA GLY A 2 -31.80 22.50 -25.01
C GLY A 2 -32.35 21.08 -25.21
N GLY A 3 -32.03 20.46 -26.34
CA GLY A 3 -32.49 19.10 -26.64
C GLY A 3 -31.75 18.08 -25.78
N ILE A 4 -32.46 17.48 -24.82
CA ILE A 4 -31.96 16.32 -24.07
C ILE A 4 -31.72 15.17 -25.04
N SER A 5 -30.55 14.51 -24.94
CA SER A 5 -30.22 13.42 -25.85
C SER A 5 -31.23 12.26 -25.71
N ARG A 6 -31.53 11.59 -26.82
CA ARG A 6 -32.43 10.41 -26.83
C ARG A 6 -31.95 9.33 -25.83
N ALA A 7 -30.64 9.18 -25.67
CA ALA A 7 -30.05 8.25 -24.71
C ALA A 7 -30.41 8.62 -23.27
N HIS A 8 -30.35 9.90 -22.91
CA HIS A 8 -30.71 10.38 -21.56
C HIS A 8 -32.21 10.16 -21.28
N PHE A 9 -33.10 10.42 -22.25
CA PHE A 9 -34.54 10.14 -22.09
C PHE A 9 -34.83 8.64 -21.90
N ILE A 10 -34.17 7.77 -22.68
CA ILE A 10 -34.31 6.32 -22.55
C ILE A 10 -33.81 5.85 -21.18
N HIS A 11 -32.65 6.35 -20.73
CA HIS A 11 -32.09 6.03 -19.43
C HIS A 11 -33.01 6.46 -18.28
N GLY A 12 -33.54 7.70 -18.31
CA GLY A 12 -34.46 8.19 -17.28
C GLY A 12 -35.76 7.38 -17.19
N ARG A 13 -36.35 7.03 -18.34
CA ARG A 13 -37.55 6.15 -18.41
C ARG A 13 -37.26 4.75 -17.88
N LEU A 14 -36.11 4.17 -18.22
CA LEU A 14 -35.70 2.84 -17.75
C LEU A 14 -35.46 2.85 -16.24
N TRP A 15 -34.78 3.87 -15.72
CA TRP A 15 -34.51 4.02 -14.30
C TRP A 15 -35.81 4.11 -13.48
N GLN A 16 -36.76 4.97 -13.87
CA GLN A 16 -38.06 5.08 -13.20
C GLN A 16 -38.80 3.73 -13.16
N HIS A 17 -38.67 2.92 -14.21
CA HIS A 17 -39.25 1.59 -14.24
C HIS A 17 -38.55 0.62 -13.28
N LEU A 18 -37.21 0.61 -13.26
CA LEU A 18 -36.40 -0.22 -12.37
C LEU A 18 -36.62 0.16 -10.90
N GLU A 19 -36.61 1.44 -10.57
CA GLU A 19 -36.86 1.98 -9.22
C GLU A 19 -38.22 1.51 -8.68
N HIS A 20 -39.26 1.56 -9.52
CA HIS A 20 -40.59 1.07 -9.15
C HIS A 20 -40.60 -0.45 -8.92
N LEU A 21 -39.89 -1.22 -9.74
CA LEU A 21 -39.78 -2.68 -9.56
C LEU A 21 -39.06 -3.04 -8.25
N ILE A 22 -37.93 -2.39 -7.97
CA ILE A 22 -37.14 -2.58 -6.75
C ILE A 22 -37.99 -2.26 -5.51
N SER A 23 -38.67 -1.10 -5.53
CA SER A 23 -39.56 -0.69 -4.44
C SER A 23 -40.67 -1.72 -4.20
N ARG A 24 -41.25 -2.28 -5.27
CA ARG A 24 -42.28 -3.32 -5.14
C ARG A 24 -41.76 -4.62 -4.54
N VAL A 25 -40.53 -5.03 -4.89
CA VAL A 25 -39.88 -6.20 -4.29
C VAL A 25 -39.62 -5.98 -2.81
N ILE A 26 -39.05 -4.82 -2.45
CA ILE A 26 -38.70 -4.46 -1.06
C ILE A 26 -39.95 -4.38 -0.18
N PHE A 27 -41.00 -3.68 -0.62
CA PHE A 27 -42.20 -3.47 0.18
C PHE A 27 -43.28 -4.56 -0.01
N GLY A 28 -42.98 -5.63 -0.77
CA GLY A 28 -43.94 -6.70 -1.02
C GLY A 28 -45.22 -6.26 -1.75
N GLN A 29 -45.16 -5.15 -2.49
CA GLN A 29 -46.33 -4.55 -3.15
C GLN A 29 -46.57 -5.22 -4.51
N GLU A 30 -47.24 -6.37 -4.51
CA GLU A 30 -47.75 -6.97 -5.75
C GLU A 30 -49.06 -6.30 -6.18
N LYS A 31 -49.07 -5.73 -7.41
CA LYS A 31 -50.33 -5.36 -8.08
C LYS A 31 -51.04 -6.65 -8.51
N ILE A 32 -52.36 -6.59 -8.71
CA ILE A 32 -53.22 -7.62 -9.35
C ILE A 32 -52.88 -7.78 -10.86
N SER A 33 -51.67 -7.40 -11.27
CA SER A 33 -51.16 -7.46 -12.63
C SER A 33 -50.54 -8.83 -12.91
N THR A 34 -50.54 -9.25 -14.18
CA THR A 34 -49.93 -10.51 -14.66
C THR A 34 -48.41 -10.59 -14.49
N ALA A 35 -47.73 -9.47 -14.24
CA ALA A 35 -46.27 -9.43 -14.05
C ALA A 35 -45.88 -9.80 -12.60
N LYS A 36 -45.43 -11.05 -12.40
CA LYS A 36 -44.86 -11.53 -11.12
C LYS A 36 -43.46 -10.97 -10.91
N THR A 37 -43.22 -10.37 -9.74
CA THR A 37 -41.92 -9.78 -9.35
C THR A 37 -41.13 -10.67 -8.39
N ARG A 38 -41.68 -11.80 -7.95
CA ARG A 38 -41.02 -12.77 -7.06
C ARG A 38 -40.59 -13.99 -7.86
N THR A 39 -39.53 -13.85 -8.65
CA THR A 39 -39.04 -14.90 -9.57
C THR A 39 -37.53 -15.08 -9.47
N LEU A 40 -37.01 -16.22 -9.96
CA LEU A 40 -35.56 -16.46 -10.04
C LEU A 40 -34.83 -15.36 -10.85
N GLY A 41 -35.41 -14.93 -11.96
CA GLY A 41 -34.87 -13.81 -12.74
C GLY A 41 -34.83 -12.48 -11.98
N THR A 42 -35.68 -12.31 -10.96
CA THR A 42 -35.59 -11.14 -10.06
C THR A 42 -34.35 -11.23 -9.18
N ILE A 43 -34.02 -12.42 -8.66
CA ILE A 43 -32.79 -12.65 -7.90
C ILE A 43 -31.56 -12.38 -8.76
N GLU A 44 -31.52 -12.93 -9.99
CA GLU A 44 -30.42 -12.68 -10.93
C GLU A 44 -30.28 -11.19 -11.26
N SER A 45 -31.41 -10.49 -11.46
CA SER A 45 -31.41 -9.05 -11.72
C SER A 45 -30.87 -8.23 -10.54
N LEU A 46 -31.27 -8.58 -9.30
CA LEU A 46 -30.78 -7.90 -8.09
C LEU A 46 -29.28 -8.12 -7.90
N LEU A 47 -28.79 -9.35 -8.11
CA LEU A 47 -27.36 -9.66 -8.07
C LEU A 47 -26.59 -8.91 -9.17
N LEU A 48 -27.10 -8.88 -10.40
CA LEU A 48 -26.51 -8.09 -11.49
C LEU A 48 -26.43 -6.60 -11.14
N MET A 49 -27.46 -6.04 -10.52
CA MET A 49 -27.47 -4.63 -10.11
C MET A 49 -26.45 -4.33 -9.01
N THR A 50 -26.06 -5.31 -8.21
CA THR A 50 -25.00 -5.14 -7.20
C THR A 50 -23.60 -5.18 -7.81
N GLU A 51 -23.44 -5.81 -8.99
CA GLU A 51 -22.19 -5.85 -9.75
C GLU A 51 -22.08 -4.65 -10.70
N TRP A 52 -23.20 -4.23 -11.29
CA TRP A 52 -23.25 -3.06 -12.17
C TRP A 52 -23.05 -1.80 -11.32
N HIS A 53 -22.00 -1.03 -11.62
CA HIS A 53 -21.79 0.30 -11.06
C HIS A 53 -22.29 1.37 -12.05
N PRO A 54 -23.58 1.78 -12.02
CA PRO A 54 -24.02 2.95 -12.77
C PRO A 54 -23.21 4.17 -12.37
N ARG A 55 -22.65 4.87 -13.37
CA ARG A 55 -22.08 6.23 -13.22
C ARG A 55 -23.01 7.19 -12.45
N ALA A 56 -24.32 6.94 -12.47
CA ALA A 56 -25.33 7.76 -11.80
C ALA A 56 -25.46 7.55 -10.28
N LEU A 57 -24.84 6.51 -9.70
CA LEU A 57 -24.86 6.28 -8.25
C LEU A 57 -23.79 7.07 -7.49
N HIS A 58 -22.86 7.72 -8.21
CA HIS A 58 -21.66 8.35 -7.65
C HIS A 58 -21.72 9.88 -7.59
N PHE A 59 -22.78 10.52 -8.09
CA PHE A 59 -22.88 11.97 -8.09
C PHE A 59 -24.28 12.43 -7.66
N PRO A 60 -24.39 13.59 -6.99
CA PRO A 60 -25.69 14.21 -6.74
C PRO A 60 -26.49 14.36 -8.04
N PRO A 61 -27.83 14.50 -7.98
CA PRO A 61 -28.63 14.93 -9.12
C PRO A 61 -27.98 16.16 -9.80
N GLU A 62 -28.16 16.36 -11.10
CA GLU A 62 -27.54 17.47 -11.87
C GLU A 62 -27.74 18.88 -11.26
N SER A 63 -28.69 19.05 -10.34
CA SER A 63 -28.91 20.29 -9.60
C SER A 63 -27.98 20.54 -8.42
N ASP A 64 -27.29 19.51 -7.92
CA ASP A 64 -26.56 19.52 -6.63
C ASP A 64 -25.09 19.08 -6.75
N GLY A 65 -24.54 19.02 -7.98
CA GLY A 65 -23.12 18.72 -8.19
C GLY A 65 -22.22 19.94 -8.00
N TRP A 66 -20.98 19.71 -7.56
CA TRP A 66 -19.91 20.72 -7.40
C TRP A 66 -19.68 21.64 -8.61
N ASP A 67 -20.16 21.25 -9.79
CA ASP A 67 -20.03 22.00 -11.04
C ASP A 67 -21.16 23.04 -11.27
N PHE A 68 -22.24 23.03 -10.48
CA PHE A 68 -23.38 23.94 -10.74
C PHE A 68 -23.05 25.41 -10.41
N ASP A 69 -22.31 25.67 -9.33
CA ASP A 69 -21.86 27.04 -8.99
C ASP A 69 -20.73 27.55 -9.88
N LEU A 70 -19.99 26.66 -10.55
CA LEU A 70 -18.99 27.05 -11.57
C LEU A 70 -19.64 27.43 -12.91
N LEU A 71 -20.94 27.17 -13.09
CA LEU A 71 -21.64 27.37 -14.38
C LEU A 71 -22.96 28.16 -14.30
N ALA A 72 -23.43 28.61 -13.13
CA ALA A 72 -24.68 29.36 -13.03
C ALA A 72 -24.63 30.56 -12.04
N ASN A 73 -24.46 31.75 -12.63
CA ASN A 73 -25.25 32.99 -12.43
C ASN A 73 -24.39 34.25 -12.12
N PRO A 74 -24.18 35.17 -13.09
CA PRO A 74 -23.39 36.40 -12.90
C PRO A 74 -24.01 37.47 -11.97
N ASP A 75 -25.22 37.26 -11.45
CA ASP A 75 -26.07 38.33 -10.92
C ASP A 75 -26.42 38.19 -9.41
N MET A 76 -25.61 37.51 -8.58
CA MET A 76 -25.84 37.54 -7.13
C MET A 76 -25.18 38.78 -6.49
N PRO A 77 -25.94 39.62 -5.77
CA PRO A 77 -25.42 40.86 -5.20
C PRO A 77 -24.47 40.58 -4.03
N GLU A 78 -23.30 41.22 -4.07
CA GLU A 78 -22.31 41.24 -2.99
C GLU A 78 -22.93 41.78 -1.69
N GLY A 79 -22.87 40.97 -0.64
CA GLY A 79 -23.11 41.42 0.73
C GLY A 79 -23.84 40.40 1.60
N THR A 80 -23.08 39.53 2.27
CA THR A 80 -23.34 39.12 3.66
C THR A 80 -22.14 38.35 4.21
N ASP A 81 -21.61 38.82 5.34
CA ASP A 81 -20.48 38.25 6.08
C ASP A 81 -20.73 36.79 6.51
N MET A 82 -19.86 35.85 6.09
CA MET A 82 -19.83 34.46 6.58
C MET A 82 -18.38 33.94 6.66
N ALA A 83 -17.51 34.64 7.41
CA ALA A 83 -16.08 34.31 7.50
C ALA A 83 -15.73 33.11 8.41
N ASP A 84 -16.69 32.56 9.18
CA ASP A 84 -16.42 31.47 10.14
C ASP A 84 -17.00 30.10 9.72
N ALA A 85 -17.55 29.97 8.50
CA ALA A 85 -18.26 28.75 8.05
C ALA A 85 -17.54 27.93 6.96
N GLU A 86 -16.48 28.45 6.33
CA GLU A 86 -15.94 27.88 5.09
C GLU A 86 -15.11 26.59 5.28
N ASP A 87 -14.35 26.47 6.38
CA ASP A 87 -13.43 25.34 6.59
C ASP A 87 -14.17 24.08 7.11
N SER A 88 -15.18 24.27 7.96
CA SER A 88 -16.13 23.21 8.29
C SER A 88 -16.96 22.82 7.07
N SER A 89 -17.23 23.76 6.15
CA SER A 89 -18.04 23.54 4.95
C SER A 89 -17.33 22.67 3.91
N ALA A 90 -16.01 22.74 3.74
CA ALA A 90 -15.29 21.88 2.77
C ALA A 90 -15.25 20.41 3.21
N LEU A 91 -14.98 20.16 4.51
CA LEU A 91 -15.06 18.82 5.10
C LEU A 91 -16.51 18.30 5.18
N TYR A 92 -17.48 19.17 5.49
CA TYR A 92 -18.90 18.82 5.38
C TYR A 92 -19.28 18.49 3.94
N ARG A 93 -18.82 19.26 2.95
CA ARG A 93 -19.09 19.04 1.52
C ARG A 93 -18.46 17.74 1.03
N TRP A 94 -17.20 17.47 1.32
CA TRP A 94 -16.58 16.19 0.98
C TRP A 94 -17.29 15.01 1.66
N ARG A 95 -17.71 15.18 2.91
CA ARG A 95 -18.51 14.18 3.61
C ARG A 95 -19.88 13.97 2.96
N GLU A 96 -20.59 15.02 2.57
CA GLU A 96 -21.93 14.94 1.96
C GLU A 96 -21.92 14.51 0.48
N GLU A 97 -20.84 14.78 -0.24
CA GLU A 97 -20.75 14.61 -1.70
C GLU A 97 -19.91 13.39 -2.12
N VAL A 98 -19.00 12.90 -1.26
CA VAL A 98 -18.17 11.72 -1.56
C VAL A 98 -18.42 10.59 -0.56
N PHE A 99 -18.28 10.87 0.74
CA PHE A 99 -18.38 9.83 1.76
C PHE A 99 -19.82 9.33 1.92
N GLU A 100 -20.78 10.24 2.06
CA GLU A 100 -22.17 9.87 2.29
C GLU A 100 -22.80 9.23 1.04
N PRO A 101 -22.51 9.65 -0.21
CA PRO A 101 -22.93 8.93 -1.41
C PRO A 101 -22.26 7.56 -1.55
N ALA A 102 -20.96 7.43 -1.25
CA ALA A 102 -20.29 6.12 -1.24
C ALA A 102 -20.89 5.19 -0.17
N LYS A 103 -21.18 5.71 1.02
CA LYS A 103 -21.83 4.99 2.12
C LYS A 103 -23.27 4.62 1.78
N ARG A 104 -24.03 5.52 1.14
CA ARG A 104 -25.38 5.24 0.61
C ARG A 104 -25.31 4.16 -0.46
N SER A 105 -24.33 4.21 -1.37
CA SER A 105 -24.11 3.21 -2.41
C SER A 105 -23.79 1.83 -1.84
N ASP A 106 -22.91 1.77 -0.83
CA ASP A 106 -22.60 0.54 -0.11
C ASP A 106 -23.85 -0.01 0.60
N ARG A 107 -24.57 0.85 1.35
CA ARG A 107 -25.86 0.48 1.99
C ARG A 107 -26.90 -0.02 0.99
N MET A 108 -27.02 0.61 -0.17
CA MET A 108 -27.93 0.18 -1.24
C MET A 108 -27.50 -1.16 -1.82
N SER A 109 -26.20 -1.38 -2.02
CA SER A 109 -25.67 -2.69 -2.44
C SER A 109 -26.04 -3.77 -1.42
N TRP A 110 -25.83 -3.50 -0.13
CA TRP A 110 -26.25 -4.40 0.95
C TRP A 110 -27.75 -4.63 1.00
N MET A 111 -28.56 -3.60 0.76
CA MET A 111 -30.02 -3.72 0.69
C MET A 111 -30.46 -4.62 -0.47
N LEU A 112 -29.86 -4.45 -1.66
CA LEU A 112 -30.17 -5.26 -2.84
C LEU A 112 -29.74 -6.72 -2.65
N VAL A 113 -28.54 -6.96 -2.12
CA VAL A 113 -28.07 -8.32 -1.75
C VAL A 113 -28.97 -8.93 -0.68
N GLY A 114 -29.35 -8.16 0.35
CA GLY A 114 -30.25 -8.60 1.40
C GLY A 114 -31.64 -8.96 0.88
N ALA A 115 -32.18 -8.18 -0.06
CA ALA A 115 -33.44 -8.47 -0.74
C ALA A 115 -33.33 -9.73 -1.62
N ALA A 116 -32.22 -9.90 -2.36
CA ALA A 116 -31.95 -11.09 -3.15
C ALA A 116 -31.88 -12.35 -2.27
N ASN A 117 -31.17 -12.29 -1.14
CA ASN A 117 -31.08 -13.38 -0.17
C ASN A 117 -32.42 -13.70 0.48
N SER A 118 -33.19 -12.69 0.87
CA SER A 118 -34.50 -12.88 1.50
C SER A 118 -35.48 -13.54 0.53
N LEU A 119 -35.51 -13.07 -0.72
CA LEU A 119 -36.32 -13.67 -1.79
C LEU A 119 -35.84 -15.09 -2.12
N ALA A 120 -34.53 -15.33 -2.09
CA ALA A 120 -33.97 -16.66 -2.30
C ALA A 120 -34.36 -17.65 -1.21
N HIS A 121 -34.40 -17.19 0.04
CA HIS A 121 -34.88 -17.96 1.17
C HIS A 121 -36.39 -18.27 1.04
N GLU A 122 -37.20 -17.28 0.65
CA GLU A 122 -38.63 -17.47 0.41
C GLU A 122 -38.90 -18.50 -0.70
N LEU A 123 -38.12 -18.44 -1.78
CA LEU A 123 -38.23 -19.38 -2.92
C LEU A 123 -37.59 -20.74 -2.64
N GLY A 124 -37.02 -20.96 -1.45
CA GLY A 124 -36.44 -22.26 -1.05
C GLY A 124 -35.14 -22.62 -1.77
N ILE A 125 -34.35 -21.64 -2.24
CA ILE A 125 -33.10 -21.92 -2.96
C ILE A 125 -32.03 -22.52 -2.03
N PHE A 126 -31.99 -22.09 -0.77
CA PHE A 126 -30.95 -22.49 0.18
C PHE A 126 -31.15 -23.90 0.79
N SER A 127 -32.32 -24.51 0.62
CA SER A 127 -32.55 -25.88 1.11
C SER A 127 -31.90 -26.95 0.24
N ASP A 128 -31.68 -26.66 -1.05
CA ASP A 128 -30.96 -27.55 -1.96
C ASP A 128 -30.24 -26.73 -3.04
N TRP A 129 -28.97 -26.41 -2.75
CA TRP A 129 -28.12 -25.63 -3.64
C TRP A 129 -27.90 -26.31 -4.99
N ASP A 130 -27.97 -27.64 -5.07
CA ASP A 130 -27.69 -28.38 -6.29
C ASP A 130 -28.95 -28.58 -7.15
N SER A 131 -30.13 -28.71 -6.52
CA SER A 131 -31.42 -28.96 -7.21
C SER A 131 -32.22 -27.70 -7.61
N SER A 132 -31.70 -26.49 -7.40
CA SER A 132 -32.41 -25.22 -7.69
C SER A 132 -32.55 -24.96 -9.20
N ALA A 133 -33.52 -25.64 -9.83
CA ALA A 133 -33.83 -25.55 -11.25
C ALA A 133 -34.21 -24.11 -11.64
N GLY A 134 -33.40 -23.47 -12.49
CA GLY A 134 -33.74 -22.21 -13.16
C GLY A 134 -32.87 -20.99 -12.82
N ILE A 135 -31.93 -21.07 -11.87
CA ILE A 135 -30.86 -20.07 -11.70
C ILE A 135 -29.63 -20.52 -12.49
N SER A 136 -29.00 -19.62 -13.23
CA SER A 136 -27.76 -19.94 -13.92
C SER A 136 -26.60 -20.19 -12.93
N THR A 137 -25.69 -21.09 -13.30
CA THR A 137 -24.56 -21.49 -12.44
C THR A 137 -23.76 -20.31 -11.86
N PRO A 138 -23.39 -19.27 -12.63
CA PRO A 138 -22.65 -18.12 -12.08
C PRO A 138 -23.41 -17.37 -10.99
N PHE A 139 -24.73 -17.16 -11.15
CA PHE A 139 -25.54 -16.49 -10.13
C PHE A 139 -25.75 -17.38 -8.90
N ARG A 140 -25.83 -18.70 -9.09
CA ARG A 140 -25.89 -19.64 -7.98
C ARG A 140 -24.62 -19.60 -7.14
N ASP A 141 -23.45 -19.60 -7.78
CA ASP A 141 -22.17 -19.52 -7.08
C ASP A 141 -22.00 -18.17 -6.37
N LEU A 142 -22.39 -17.06 -7.00
CA LEU A 142 -22.38 -15.74 -6.37
C LEU A 142 -23.30 -15.69 -5.15
N LEU A 143 -24.55 -16.17 -5.30
CA LEU A 143 -25.53 -16.21 -4.22
C LEU A 143 -25.05 -17.12 -3.07
N PHE A 144 -24.38 -18.22 -3.39
CA PHE A 144 -23.75 -19.12 -2.41
C PHE A 144 -22.69 -18.41 -1.59
N LEU A 145 -21.78 -17.68 -2.26
CA LEU A 145 -20.72 -16.93 -1.60
C LEU A 145 -21.28 -15.81 -0.73
N GLU A 146 -22.27 -15.06 -1.21
CA GLU A 146 -22.88 -13.96 -0.44
C GLU A 146 -23.69 -14.47 0.77
N TYR A 147 -24.43 -15.58 0.63
CA TYR A 147 -25.12 -16.21 1.74
C TYR A 147 -24.17 -16.62 2.87
N HIS A 148 -23.11 -17.35 2.53
CA HIS A 148 -22.13 -17.77 3.53
C HIS A 148 -21.32 -16.59 4.08
N TYR A 149 -21.07 -15.56 3.28
CA TYR A 149 -20.40 -14.36 3.77
C TYR A 149 -21.24 -13.64 4.81
N ILE A 150 -22.56 -13.51 4.59
CA ILE A 150 -23.47 -12.91 5.56
C ILE A 150 -23.52 -13.75 6.84
N ARG A 151 -23.60 -15.08 6.74
CA ARG A 151 -23.49 -15.98 7.90
C ARG A 151 -22.20 -15.75 8.68
N MET A 152 -21.06 -15.75 8.00
CA MET A 152 -19.75 -15.49 8.60
C MET A 152 -19.68 -14.11 9.26
N TYR A 153 -20.11 -13.06 8.56
CA TYR A 153 -19.99 -11.67 9.00
C TYR A 153 -20.87 -11.36 10.21
N VAL A 154 -22.12 -11.83 10.23
CA VAL A 154 -23.03 -11.62 11.37
C VAL A 154 -22.49 -12.32 12.62
N ASN A 155 -22.00 -13.55 12.47
CA ASN A 155 -21.48 -14.31 13.61
C ASN A 155 -20.09 -13.82 14.05
N SER A 156 -19.29 -13.21 13.17
CA SER A 156 -17.98 -12.66 13.54
C SER A 156 -18.07 -11.41 14.43
N LEU A 157 -19.15 -10.63 14.34
CA LEU A 157 -19.45 -9.55 15.29
C LEU A 157 -19.59 -10.08 16.73
N ALA A 158 -20.20 -11.26 16.88
CA ALA A 158 -20.33 -11.89 18.18
C ALA A 158 -18.98 -12.42 18.70
N ILE A 159 -18.12 -12.92 17.79
CA ILE A 159 -16.74 -13.31 18.13
C ILE A 159 -15.94 -12.12 18.68
N GLN A 160 -16.11 -10.93 18.13
CA GLN A 160 -15.44 -9.72 18.65
C GLN A 160 -15.81 -9.47 20.11
N ALA A 161 -17.10 -9.51 20.45
CA ALA A 161 -17.56 -9.36 21.82
C ALA A 161 -17.02 -10.46 22.77
N ILE A 162 -16.86 -11.69 22.26
CA ILE A 162 -16.25 -12.81 23.01
C ILE A 162 -14.79 -12.51 23.35
N VAL A 163 -14.02 -11.99 22.37
CA VAL A 163 -12.61 -11.61 22.57
C VAL A 163 -12.48 -10.48 23.58
N GLU A 164 -13.26 -9.41 23.41
CA GLU A 164 -13.24 -8.26 24.32
C GLU A 164 -13.59 -8.66 25.76
N ARG A 165 -14.60 -9.52 25.93
CA ARG A 165 -14.97 -10.06 27.25
C ARG A 165 -13.84 -10.91 27.85
N THR A 166 -13.20 -11.75 27.05
CA THR A 166 -12.11 -12.62 27.50
C THR A 166 -10.87 -11.81 27.91
N VAL A 167 -10.53 -10.78 27.16
CA VAL A 167 -9.43 -9.84 27.47
C VAL A 167 -9.74 -8.97 28.69
N SER A 168 -11.00 -8.55 28.85
CA SER A 168 -11.43 -7.76 30.02
C SER A 168 -11.50 -8.59 31.31
N GLN A 169 -11.73 -9.89 31.21
CA GLN A 169 -11.71 -10.80 32.37
C GLN A 169 -10.29 -11.17 32.80
N SER A 170 -9.33 -11.29 31.87
CA SER A 170 -7.93 -11.55 32.21
C SER A 170 -7.26 -10.37 32.93
N SER A 171 -7.70 -9.14 32.65
CA SER A 171 -7.20 -7.92 33.28
C SER A 171 -7.78 -7.67 34.68
N ASN A 172 -9.02 -8.10 34.95
CA ASN A 172 -9.65 -7.97 36.27
C ASN A 172 -9.19 -9.01 37.31
N SER A 173 -8.60 -10.14 36.91
CA SER A 173 -8.03 -11.10 37.87
C SER A 173 -6.67 -10.65 38.43
N ALA A 174 -5.96 -9.76 37.73
CA ALA A 174 -4.66 -9.24 38.15
C ALA A 174 -4.75 -8.17 39.26
N THR A 175 -5.91 -7.55 39.48
CA THR A 175 -6.11 -6.47 40.46
C THR A 175 -6.75 -6.93 41.79
N ALA A 176 -7.16 -8.19 41.91
CA ALA A 176 -7.75 -8.77 43.13
C ALA A 176 -6.71 -9.37 44.12
N GLY A 177 -5.47 -8.87 44.11
CA GLY A 177 -4.35 -9.38 44.90
C GLY A 177 -3.85 -8.45 46.01
N THR A 178 -4.73 -7.89 46.85
CA THR A 178 -4.34 -7.19 48.09
C THR A 178 -5.17 -7.66 49.29
N ALA A 179 -4.94 -8.90 49.71
CA ALA A 179 -5.27 -9.35 51.06
C ALA A 179 -4.20 -10.35 51.55
N PRO A 180 -3.63 -10.21 52.77
CA PRO A 180 -2.52 -11.03 53.22
C PRO A 180 -3.03 -12.28 53.95
N CYS A 181 -2.90 -13.47 53.37
CA CYS A 181 -3.06 -14.74 54.10
C CYS A 181 -2.18 -15.86 53.49
N ASP A 182 -1.31 -16.39 54.36
CA ASP A 182 -0.53 -17.63 54.41
C ASP A 182 -0.32 -18.57 53.21
N ARG A 183 0.95 -18.98 53.09
CA ARG A 183 1.47 -20.00 52.16
C ARG A 183 1.02 -21.42 52.53
N SER A 184 0.61 -22.20 51.54
CA SER A 184 1.00 -23.62 51.47
C SER A 184 1.11 -24.12 50.02
N ALA A 185 2.29 -24.66 49.72
CA ALA A 185 2.70 -25.60 48.66
C ALA A 185 1.80 -25.92 47.45
N SER A 186 2.49 -25.94 46.29
CA SER A 186 2.28 -26.77 45.09
C SER A 186 1.02 -26.60 44.25
N GLN A 187 1.13 -25.85 43.14
CA GLN A 187 0.59 -26.21 41.82
C GLN A 187 1.17 -25.26 40.75
N PRO A 188 1.57 -25.76 39.55
CA PRO A 188 1.93 -24.89 38.44
C PRO A 188 0.68 -24.18 37.91
N PRO A 189 0.80 -23.01 37.25
CA PRO A 189 -0.34 -22.34 36.65
C PRO A 189 -0.89 -23.26 35.54
N SER A 190 -2.10 -23.78 35.72
CA SER A 190 -2.79 -24.57 34.70
C SER A 190 -3.17 -23.66 33.54
N ASP A 191 -2.89 -24.10 32.31
CA ASP A 191 -3.33 -23.56 31.01
C ASP A 191 -4.87 -23.40 30.85
N ASP A 192 -5.66 -23.65 31.91
CA ASP A 192 -7.13 -23.73 31.93
C ASP A 192 -7.86 -22.37 32.05
N LEU A 193 -7.14 -21.25 32.14
CA LEU A 193 -7.78 -19.92 32.28
C LEU A 193 -8.43 -19.39 30.98
N LEU A 194 -7.97 -19.83 29.80
CA LEU A 194 -8.62 -19.48 28.52
C LEU A 194 -9.90 -20.29 28.25
N VAL A 195 -10.00 -21.48 28.82
CA VAL A 195 -11.12 -22.41 28.59
C VAL A 195 -12.32 -22.09 29.49
N THR A 196 -12.12 -21.33 30.58
CA THR A 196 -13.16 -21.04 31.57
C THR A 196 -14.02 -19.80 31.27
N SER A 197 -13.70 -19.00 30.25
CA SER A 197 -14.43 -17.76 29.88
C SER A 197 -15.30 -17.87 28.61
N ILE A 198 -15.19 -18.96 27.84
CA ILE A 198 -15.95 -19.19 26.61
C ILE A 198 -17.14 -20.09 26.92
N SER A 199 -18.36 -19.58 26.79
CA SER A 199 -19.58 -20.34 27.03
C SER A 199 -19.89 -21.31 25.89
N ALA A 200 -20.72 -22.32 26.13
CA ALA A 200 -21.20 -23.24 25.08
C ALA A 200 -21.92 -22.50 23.93
N SER A 201 -22.54 -21.35 24.21
CA SER A 201 -23.15 -20.51 23.17
C SER A 201 -22.12 -19.82 22.28
N ASP A 202 -20.96 -19.46 22.84
CA ASP A 202 -19.88 -18.82 22.10
C ASP A 202 -19.21 -19.79 21.13
N TYR A 203 -19.10 -21.06 21.53
CA TYR A 203 -18.63 -22.13 20.65
C TYR A 203 -19.52 -22.35 19.44
N ASN A 204 -20.84 -22.19 19.56
CA ASN A 204 -21.75 -22.30 18.43
C ASN A 204 -21.50 -21.18 17.41
N LEU A 205 -21.27 -19.95 17.89
CA LEU A 205 -20.97 -18.79 17.05
C LEU A 205 -19.61 -18.93 16.35
N ILE A 206 -18.60 -19.41 17.07
CA ILE A 206 -17.26 -19.70 16.51
C ILE A 206 -17.37 -20.81 15.45
N SER A 207 -18.09 -21.89 15.74
CA SER A 207 -18.31 -22.99 14.80
C SER A 207 -19.04 -22.53 13.54
N GLU A 208 -19.98 -21.60 13.67
CA GLU A 208 -20.73 -21.04 12.54
C GLU A 208 -19.82 -20.20 11.62
N VAL A 209 -18.90 -19.40 12.20
CA VAL A 209 -17.90 -18.65 11.42
C VAL A 209 -16.93 -19.60 10.71
N ILE A 210 -16.50 -20.68 11.38
CA ILE A 210 -15.63 -21.68 10.79
C ILE A 210 -16.32 -22.39 9.63
N ASP A 211 -17.54 -22.91 9.83
CA ASP A 211 -18.31 -23.58 8.77
C ASP A 211 -18.52 -22.63 7.59
N ALA A 212 -19.04 -21.43 7.83
CA ALA A 212 -19.33 -20.48 6.76
C ALA A 212 -18.05 -20.09 5.97
N SER A 213 -16.93 -19.86 6.67
CA SER A 213 -15.65 -19.55 6.01
C SER A 213 -15.15 -20.73 5.19
N VAL A 214 -15.21 -21.95 5.72
CA VAL A 214 -14.80 -23.17 5.01
C VAL A 214 -15.66 -23.41 3.76
N GLN A 215 -16.97 -23.17 3.82
CA GLN A 215 -17.84 -23.32 2.65
C GLN A 215 -17.48 -22.31 1.54
N ILE A 216 -17.18 -21.06 1.88
CA ILE A 216 -16.72 -20.03 0.93
C ILE A 216 -15.43 -20.49 0.24
N LEU A 217 -14.44 -20.91 1.04
CA LEU A 217 -13.15 -21.32 0.51
C LEU A 217 -13.26 -22.57 -0.36
N LYS A 218 -14.03 -23.59 0.06
CA LYS A 218 -14.30 -24.79 -0.75
C LYS A 218 -14.98 -24.46 -2.08
N ARG A 219 -15.96 -23.55 -2.09
CA ARG A 219 -16.60 -23.10 -3.34
C ARG A 219 -15.59 -22.40 -4.25
N SER A 220 -14.71 -21.57 -3.70
CA SER A 220 -13.66 -20.90 -4.48
C SER A 220 -12.62 -21.87 -5.06
N ILE A 221 -12.25 -22.92 -4.32
CA ILE A 221 -11.39 -24.00 -4.80
C ILE A 221 -12.06 -24.73 -5.98
N SER A 222 -13.35 -25.04 -5.87
CA SER A 222 -14.12 -25.65 -6.96
C SER A 222 -14.17 -24.74 -8.20
N LEU A 223 -14.38 -23.43 -8.03
CA LEU A 223 -14.32 -22.46 -9.13
C LEU A 223 -12.95 -22.40 -9.79
N SER A 224 -11.87 -22.55 -9.02
CA SER A 224 -10.50 -22.62 -9.55
C SER A 224 -10.28 -23.88 -10.37
N GLN A 225 -10.72 -25.05 -9.87
CA GLN A 225 -10.63 -26.33 -10.58
C GLN A 225 -11.41 -26.32 -11.91
N LEU A 226 -12.51 -25.56 -11.98
CA LEU A 226 -13.29 -25.34 -13.20
C LEU A 226 -12.71 -24.25 -14.12
N GLY A 227 -11.62 -23.59 -13.73
CA GLY A 227 -11.02 -22.48 -14.49
C GLY A 227 -11.89 -21.21 -14.53
N GLN A 228 -12.83 -21.06 -13.60
CA GLN A 228 -13.78 -19.95 -13.56
C GLN A 228 -13.39 -18.86 -12.55
N LEU A 229 -12.56 -19.19 -11.56
CA LEU A 229 -12.13 -18.23 -10.54
C LEU A 229 -11.39 -17.02 -11.14
N ILE A 230 -10.62 -17.24 -12.22
CA ILE A 230 -9.93 -16.17 -12.98
C ILE A 230 -10.88 -15.12 -13.59
N HIS A 231 -12.16 -15.46 -13.78
CA HIS A 231 -13.19 -14.59 -14.35
C HIS A 231 -14.17 -14.09 -13.29
N ALA A 232 -13.93 -14.38 -12.01
CA ALA A 232 -14.79 -13.95 -10.92
C ALA A 232 -14.71 -12.43 -10.72
N PRO A 233 -15.82 -11.76 -10.36
CA PRO A 233 -15.81 -10.34 -10.07
C PRO A 233 -14.96 -10.01 -8.83
N MET A 234 -14.49 -8.76 -8.74
CA MET A 234 -13.66 -8.31 -7.61
C MET A 234 -14.37 -8.51 -6.24
N ARG A 235 -15.70 -8.38 -6.20
CA ARG A 235 -16.50 -8.68 -5.01
C ARG A 235 -16.19 -10.09 -4.49
N THR A 236 -16.22 -11.10 -5.37
CA THR A 236 -15.87 -12.48 -5.01
C THR A 236 -14.49 -12.59 -4.37
N TYR A 237 -13.49 -11.89 -4.91
CA TYR A 237 -12.14 -11.86 -4.34
C TYR A 237 -12.11 -11.27 -2.92
N VAL A 238 -12.85 -10.18 -2.67
CA VAL A 238 -12.98 -9.60 -1.33
C VAL A 238 -13.63 -10.58 -0.35
N ARG A 239 -14.66 -11.33 -0.80
CA ARG A 239 -15.37 -12.32 0.02
C ARG A 239 -14.47 -13.49 0.42
N ILE A 240 -13.74 -14.08 -0.53
CA ILE A 240 -12.86 -15.23 -0.26
C ILE A 240 -11.65 -14.83 0.61
N VAL A 241 -11.09 -13.64 0.41
CA VAL A 241 -10.00 -13.09 1.25
C VAL A 241 -10.48 -12.86 2.69
N SER A 242 -11.68 -12.30 2.85
CA SER A 242 -12.26 -12.10 4.18
C SER A 242 -12.50 -13.44 4.88
N ALA A 243 -12.99 -14.44 4.16
CA ALA A 243 -13.22 -15.78 4.68
C ALA A 243 -11.94 -16.45 5.19
N SER A 244 -10.82 -16.35 4.47
CA SER A 244 -9.54 -16.90 4.97
C SER A 244 -9.04 -16.18 6.23
N ILE A 245 -9.27 -14.88 6.36
CA ILE A 245 -8.90 -14.12 7.57
C ILE A 245 -9.78 -14.52 8.76
N PHE A 246 -11.10 -14.53 8.58
CA PHE A 246 -12.03 -14.91 9.65
C PHE A 246 -11.87 -16.37 10.06
N LEU A 247 -11.55 -17.27 9.13
CA LEU A 247 -11.22 -18.66 9.45
C LEU A 247 -10.00 -18.75 10.36
N LEU A 248 -8.89 -18.08 10.01
CA LEU A 248 -7.69 -18.03 10.85
C LEU A 248 -7.97 -17.43 12.24
N LYS A 249 -8.77 -16.36 12.32
CA LYS A 249 -9.19 -15.76 13.60
C LYS A 249 -10.02 -16.74 14.44
N ALA A 250 -11.02 -17.39 13.83
CA ALA A 250 -11.93 -18.27 14.54
C ALA A 250 -11.23 -19.54 15.07
N ILE A 251 -10.34 -20.16 14.29
CA ILE A 251 -9.56 -21.32 14.76
C ILE A 251 -8.57 -20.96 15.87
N SER A 252 -8.09 -19.71 15.91
CA SER A 252 -7.20 -19.21 16.97
C SER A 252 -7.88 -19.08 18.34
N LEU A 253 -9.20 -18.89 18.37
CA LEU A 253 -9.98 -18.65 19.59
C LEU A 253 -10.45 -19.92 20.30
N GLY A 254 -10.13 -21.10 19.75
CA GLY A 254 -10.41 -22.38 20.38
C GLY A 254 -11.39 -23.25 19.60
N ALA A 255 -11.13 -23.51 18.32
CA ALA A 255 -11.84 -24.56 17.61
C ALA A 255 -11.45 -25.95 18.15
N ARG A 256 -12.30 -26.97 17.97
CA ARG A 256 -11.91 -28.36 18.31
C ARG A 256 -10.73 -28.77 17.43
N ASN A 257 -9.82 -29.61 17.94
CA ASN A 257 -8.63 -30.03 17.20
C ASN A 257 -8.92 -30.62 15.81
N THR A 258 -10.07 -31.28 15.63
CA THR A 258 -10.55 -31.77 14.32
C THR A 258 -10.84 -30.63 13.35
N ASP A 259 -11.51 -29.59 13.84
CA ASP A 259 -11.95 -28.43 13.06
C ASP A 259 -10.74 -27.59 12.65
N ILE A 260 -9.70 -27.52 13.48
CA ILE A 260 -8.43 -26.86 13.18
C ILE A 260 -7.72 -27.54 12.00
N GLN A 261 -7.54 -28.86 12.02
CA GLN A 261 -6.85 -29.57 10.95
C GLN A 261 -7.59 -29.43 9.61
N THR A 262 -8.91 -29.68 9.63
CA THR A 262 -9.73 -29.54 8.42
C THR A 262 -9.71 -28.11 7.86
N SER A 263 -9.70 -27.10 8.72
CA SER A 263 -9.62 -25.70 8.29
C SER A 263 -8.27 -25.35 7.67
N LEU A 264 -7.18 -25.88 8.22
CA LEU A 264 -5.83 -25.65 7.70
C LEU A 264 -5.63 -26.34 6.35
N ASP A 265 -6.16 -27.55 6.16
CA ASP A 265 -6.08 -28.25 4.88
C ASP A 265 -6.86 -27.50 3.78
N VAL A 266 -8.04 -26.98 4.12
CA VAL A 266 -8.82 -26.11 3.20
C VAL A 266 -8.08 -24.82 2.87
N LEU A 267 -7.36 -24.22 3.83
CA LEU A 267 -6.55 -23.03 3.58
C LEU A 267 -5.37 -23.33 2.63
N ASP A 268 -4.72 -24.49 2.76
CA ASP A 268 -3.63 -24.90 1.88
C ASP A 268 -4.11 -25.17 0.45
N GLU A 269 -5.25 -25.85 0.28
CA GLU A 269 -5.88 -26.02 -1.04
C GLU A 269 -6.31 -24.68 -1.65
N PHE A 270 -6.81 -23.75 -0.83
CA PHE A 270 -7.20 -22.42 -1.27
C PHE A 270 -6.00 -21.57 -1.71
N ILE A 271 -4.87 -21.65 -1.01
CA ILE A 271 -3.62 -21.00 -1.41
C ILE A 271 -3.20 -21.47 -2.80
N GLN A 272 -3.25 -22.77 -3.06
CA GLN A 272 -2.94 -23.35 -4.38
C GLN A 272 -3.93 -22.86 -5.45
N ALA A 273 -5.23 -22.86 -5.14
CA ALA A 273 -6.27 -22.36 -6.03
C ALA A 273 -6.03 -20.89 -6.44
N LEU A 274 -5.62 -20.02 -5.51
CA LEU A 274 -5.29 -18.62 -5.79
C LEU A 274 -4.01 -18.47 -6.62
N GLN A 275 -3.00 -19.31 -6.41
CA GLN A 275 -1.75 -19.29 -7.18
C GLN A 275 -1.95 -19.72 -8.63
N VAL A 276 -2.85 -20.67 -8.89
CA VAL A 276 -3.16 -21.17 -10.25
C VAL A 276 -4.13 -20.25 -10.98
N SER A 277 -4.96 -19.49 -10.25
CA SER A 277 -6.01 -18.63 -10.82
C SER A 277 -5.55 -17.19 -11.04
N THR A 278 -4.37 -16.98 -11.61
CA THR A 278 -3.79 -15.64 -11.85
C THR A 278 -3.88 -15.22 -13.32
N THR A 279 -4.40 -14.03 -13.59
CA THR A 279 -4.47 -13.45 -14.95
C THR A 279 -3.17 -12.74 -15.36
N ASP A 280 -2.44 -12.15 -14.42
CA ASP A 280 -1.14 -11.49 -14.63
C ASP A 280 -0.28 -11.46 -13.33
N GLU A 281 0.97 -11.00 -13.43
CA GLU A 281 1.91 -10.88 -12.29
C GLU A 281 1.52 -9.81 -11.26
N VAL A 282 0.55 -8.94 -11.58
CA VAL A 282 0.05 -7.85 -10.73
C VAL A 282 -1.23 -8.26 -9.99
N HIS A 283 -1.83 -9.40 -10.35
CA HIS A 283 -3.09 -9.87 -9.81
C HIS A 283 -3.01 -10.09 -8.29
N LEU A 284 -3.93 -9.44 -7.55
CA LEU A 284 -3.98 -9.44 -6.08
C LEU A 284 -3.99 -10.86 -5.48
N GLY A 285 -4.60 -11.82 -6.18
CA GLY A 285 -4.68 -13.22 -5.76
C GLY A 285 -3.31 -13.88 -5.54
N SER A 286 -2.31 -13.62 -6.39
CA SER A 286 -0.99 -14.27 -6.29
C SER A 286 -0.23 -13.80 -5.06
N ARG A 287 -0.20 -12.47 -4.84
CA ARG A 287 0.46 -11.83 -3.70
C ARG A 287 -0.22 -12.18 -2.39
N TYR A 288 -1.56 -12.21 -2.38
CA TYR A 288 -2.31 -12.61 -1.20
C TYR A 288 -2.08 -14.08 -0.86
N ALA A 289 -2.00 -14.98 -1.84
CA ALA A 289 -1.70 -16.39 -1.60
C ALA A 289 -0.34 -16.57 -0.91
N THR A 290 0.71 -15.87 -1.36
CA THR A 290 2.03 -15.89 -0.70
C THR A 290 1.97 -15.38 0.74
N LEU A 291 1.19 -14.33 1.00
CA LEU A 291 1.01 -13.79 2.34
C LEU A 291 0.27 -14.81 3.24
N LEU A 292 -0.84 -15.37 2.76
CA LEU A 292 -1.65 -16.33 3.48
C LEU A 292 -0.85 -17.59 3.81
N GLU A 293 -0.04 -18.09 2.88
CA GLU A 293 0.85 -19.23 3.08
C GLU A 293 1.82 -19.02 4.25
N ARG A 294 2.40 -17.82 4.37
CA ARG A 294 3.27 -17.47 5.51
C ARG A 294 2.50 -17.48 6.84
N HIS A 295 1.26 -17.01 6.86
CA HIS A 295 0.42 -17.02 8.06
C HIS A 295 0.01 -18.43 8.47
N VAL A 296 -0.43 -19.26 7.54
CA VAL A 296 -0.81 -20.65 7.81
C VAL A 296 0.38 -21.45 8.33
N ARG A 297 1.57 -21.29 7.72
CA ARG A 297 2.82 -21.91 8.21
C ARG A 297 3.17 -21.47 9.64
N ARG A 298 3.11 -20.17 9.93
CA ARG A 298 3.38 -19.65 11.27
C ARG A 298 2.36 -20.14 12.29
N PHE A 299 1.09 -20.21 11.90
CA PHE A 299 0.01 -20.74 12.73
C PHE A 299 0.23 -22.22 13.07
N ARG A 300 0.53 -23.08 12.09
CA ARG A 300 0.87 -24.50 12.30
C ARG A 300 2.03 -24.66 13.28
N ARG A 301 3.09 -23.84 13.16
CA ARG A 301 4.25 -23.89 14.07
C ARG A 301 3.88 -23.54 15.51
N ASN A 302 3.01 -22.56 15.70
CA ASN A 302 2.71 -22.01 17.03
C ASN A 302 1.57 -22.74 17.76
N PHE A 303 0.59 -23.28 17.03
CA PHE A 303 -0.64 -23.85 17.62
C PHE A 303 -0.77 -25.37 17.44
N VAL A 304 0.05 -26.01 16.60
CA VAL A 304 -0.06 -27.46 16.26
C VAL A 304 1.23 -28.24 16.62
N GLY A 305 2.16 -27.66 17.38
CA GLY A 305 3.38 -28.33 17.89
C GLY A 305 3.10 -29.53 18.83
N PRO A 306 4.06 -30.46 19.02
CA PRO A 306 3.75 -31.84 19.40
C PRO A 306 3.26 -31.97 20.84
N PHE A 307 1.98 -32.31 21.02
CA PHE A 307 1.46 -32.86 22.28
C PHE A 307 2.27 -34.12 22.65
N LYS A 308 3.25 -33.96 23.55
CA LYS A 308 3.94 -35.09 24.17
C LYS A 308 2.94 -35.84 25.04
N ALA A 309 2.68 -37.08 24.68
CA ALA A 309 2.10 -38.07 25.58
C ALA A 309 2.98 -38.21 26.84
N GLY A 310 2.57 -37.58 27.93
CA GLY A 310 3.15 -37.72 29.26
C GLY A 310 2.34 -38.71 30.10
N LYS A 311 2.94 -39.86 30.43
CA LYS A 311 2.39 -40.91 31.29
C LYS A 311 2.17 -40.43 32.73
N THR A 312 0.96 -40.62 33.27
CA THR A 312 0.57 -41.17 34.60
C THR A 312 -0.97 -41.02 34.66
N GLY A 313 -1.85 -41.91 35.14
CA GLY A 313 -1.87 -43.25 35.73
C GLY A 313 -3.32 -43.45 36.24
N LEU A 314 -3.96 -44.59 35.90
CA LEU A 314 -5.32 -45.05 36.31
C LEU A 314 -6.50 -44.30 35.64
N HIS A 315 -7.56 -44.88 35.08
CA HIS A 315 -8.23 -46.18 35.24
C HIS A 315 -8.76 -46.70 33.89
N ARG A 316 -8.76 -48.03 33.70
CA ARG A 316 -9.52 -48.73 32.65
C ARG A 316 -10.94 -49.02 33.16
N PRO A 317 -11.99 -48.95 32.31
CA PRO A 317 -12.72 -50.17 31.93
C PRO A 317 -12.96 -50.23 30.41
N SER A 318 -12.48 -51.28 29.71
CA SER A 318 -13.22 -52.49 29.28
C SER A 318 -14.29 -52.21 28.21
N THR A 319 -13.96 -52.38 26.93
CA THR A 319 -14.23 -53.56 26.06
C THR A 319 -15.53 -53.43 25.25
N LEU A 320 -15.42 -53.47 23.92
CA LEU A 320 -16.25 -54.34 23.07
C LEU A 320 -15.58 -54.53 21.70
N ASN A 321 -15.50 -55.80 21.31
CA ASN A 321 -14.87 -56.40 20.13
C ASN A 321 -15.61 -56.10 18.81
N VAL A 322 -14.95 -56.46 17.68
CA VAL A 322 -15.45 -57.20 16.47
C VAL A 322 -14.75 -56.65 15.17
N PRO A 323 -14.37 -57.46 14.14
CA PRO A 323 -12.99 -57.91 13.85
C PRO A 323 -12.54 -57.56 12.39
N PRO A 324 -11.38 -58.06 11.88
CA PRO A 324 -10.82 -57.66 10.59
C PRO A 324 -11.06 -58.66 9.44
N SER A 325 -11.31 -58.15 8.24
CA SER A 325 -11.21 -58.83 6.92
C SER A 325 -11.61 -57.82 5.82
N ALA A 326 -11.09 -57.74 4.60
CA ALA A 326 -10.21 -58.60 3.81
C ALA A 326 -9.55 -57.79 2.68
N HIS A 327 -8.40 -58.28 2.20
CA HIS A 327 -7.86 -58.00 0.87
C HIS A 327 -8.88 -58.24 -0.25
N MET A 328 -8.85 -57.41 -1.30
CA MET A 328 -8.92 -57.87 -2.69
C MET A 328 -8.21 -56.90 -3.63
N SER A 329 -7.61 -57.49 -4.66
CA SER A 329 -6.70 -56.90 -5.63
C SER A 329 -7.36 -56.58 -6.97
N LEU A 330 -6.68 -55.70 -7.71
CA LEU A 330 -6.44 -55.71 -9.16
C LEU A 330 -7.51 -55.20 -10.16
N SER A 331 -6.97 -54.37 -11.06
CA SER A 331 -7.24 -54.29 -12.50
C SER A 331 -8.55 -53.65 -12.99
N SER A 332 -8.43 -52.50 -13.65
CA SER A 332 -8.78 -52.34 -15.07
C SER A 332 -8.48 -50.91 -15.56
N LEU A 333 -7.46 -50.79 -16.42
CA LEU A 333 -7.42 -49.78 -17.48
C LEU A 333 -8.54 -50.10 -18.50
N PRO A 334 -8.97 -49.12 -19.31
CA PRO A 334 -8.43 -49.08 -20.67
C PRO A 334 -7.84 -47.73 -21.07
N GLN A 335 -6.80 -47.86 -21.90
CA GLN A 335 -6.05 -46.82 -22.61
C GLN A 335 -6.78 -46.31 -23.87
N LEU A 336 -6.12 -45.30 -24.49
CA LEU A 336 -6.05 -44.92 -25.92
C LEU A 336 -7.07 -43.87 -26.38
N SER A 337 -6.72 -42.84 -27.15
CA SER A 337 -5.56 -42.59 -28.04
C SER A 337 -5.40 -41.06 -28.23
N SER A 338 -4.23 -40.46 -28.02
CA SER A 338 -3.10 -40.26 -28.96
C SER A 338 -3.43 -39.60 -30.30
N ARG A 339 -2.89 -38.40 -30.54
CA ARG A 339 -2.23 -37.98 -31.81
C ARG A 339 -1.12 -36.98 -31.45
N GLN A 340 0.13 -37.45 -31.44
CA GLN A 340 1.13 -37.42 -32.53
C GLN A 340 1.96 -36.12 -32.44
N ASN A 341 3.21 -36.23 -31.96
CA ASN A 341 4.45 -36.50 -32.75
C ASN A 341 4.83 -35.25 -33.56
N GLU A 342 6.07 -34.75 -33.58
CA GLU A 342 7.39 -35.39 -33.53
C GLU A 342 8.41 -34.21 -33.71
N HIS A 343 9.59 -34.11 -33.10
CA HIS A 343 10.88 -34.79 -33.34
C HIS A 343 11.88 -34.21 -32.30
N ALA A 344 12.62 -34.99 -31.49
CA ALA A 344 13.89 -35.71 -31.79
C ALA A 344 15.05 -34.76 -32.15
N ALA A 345 16.30 -34.85 -31.65
CA ALA A 345 17.05 -35.95 -31.05
C ALA A 345 18.28 -35.39 -30.26
N ASN A 346 18.65 -36.02 -29.13
CA ASN A 346 19.85 -36.86 -28.88
C ASN A 346 21.23 -36.19 -28.80
N LEU A 347 21.98 -36.45 -27.70
CA LEU A 347 23.18 -37.31 -27.68
C LEU A 347 23.83 -37.44 -26.28
N ASP A 348 23.73 -38.66 -25.73
CA ASP A 348 24.66 -39.52 -24.96
C ASP A 348 25.94 -38.98 -24.23
N ALA A 349 25.95 -39.14 -22.88
CA ALA A 349 26.74 -40.07 -22.01
C ALA A 349 28.31 -40.15 -22.07
N PRO A 350 29.02 -40.90 -21.15
CA PRO A 350 29.07 -40.86 -19.66
C PRO A 350 30.51 -41.11 -19.04
N LEU A 351 30.58 -41.29 -17.70
CA LEU A 351 31.62 -41.97 -16.84
C LEU A 351 32.83 -41.11 -16.37
N SER A 352 33.41 -41.19 -15.17
CA SER A 352 33.38 -42.13 -14.02
C SER A 352 34.24 -41.56 -12.86
N GLY A 353 34.02 -41.99 -11.60
CA GLY A 353 35.06 -41.91 -10.54
C GLY A 353 34.56 -41.91 -9.08
N GLU A 354 34.43 -43.09 -8.48
CA GLU A 354 34.06 -43.35 -7.07
C GLU A 354 35.23 -43.19 -6.06
N GLN A 355 34.84 -43.10 -4.77
CA GLN A 355 35.48 -43.55 -3.50
C GLN A 355 35.78 -42.42 -2.49
N GLY A 356 35.28 -42.39 -1.24
CA GLY A 356 34.38 -43.31 -0.54
C GLY A 356 34.02 -42.87 0.91
N LEU A 357 32.88 -43.38 1.39
CA LEU A 357 32.52 -43.89 2.74
C LEU A 357 32.71 -43.03 4.02
N VAL A 358 31.61 -42.76 4.75
CA VAL A 358 31.14 -43.41 6.00
C VAL A 358 30.16 -42.47 6.77
N GLY A 359 29.02 -42.99 7.25
CA GLY A 359 28.50 -42.59 8.59
C GLY A 359 27.09 -41.97 8.71
N MET A 360 26.08 -42.84 8.71
CA MET A 360 24.78 -42.80 9.41
C MET A 360 24.29 -41.59 10.26
N ALA A 361 23.00 -41.28 10.02
CA ALA A 361 21.88 -41.18 10.98
C ALA A 361 21.63 -39.88 11.79
N GLU A 362 20.43 -39.32 11.55
CA GLU A 362 19.38 -38.96 12.53
C GLU A 362 19.80 -38.33 13.89
N GLN A 363 19.40 -37.08 14.15
CA GLN A 363 18.37 -36.75 15.17
C GLN A 363 18.25 -35.24 15.49
N THR A 364 16.98 -34.86 15.58
CA THR A 364 16.35 -33.63 16.09
C THR A 364 16.55 -33.43 17.59
N ARG A 365 16.69 -32.17 18.08
CA ARG A 365 16.08 -31.60 19.34
C ARG A 365 16.61 -30.20 19.73
N THR A 366 15.75 -29.16 19.79
CA THR A 366 15.18 -28.43 20.98
C THR A 366 16.19 -27.55 21.77
N LEU A 367 15.95 -26.26 22.06
CA LEU A 367 15.22 -25.69 23.23
C LEU A 367 15.28 -24.12 23.19
N ASP A 368 14.15 -23.41 23.40
CA ASP A 368 13.78 -22.46 24.51
C ASP A 368 14.59 -21.16 24.67
N PHE A 369 13.90 -20.02 24.92
CA PHE A 369 14.25 -19.06 25.99
C PHE A 369 13.16 -18.00 26.26
N ASP A 370 12.97 -17.76 27.56
CA ASP A 370 12.00 -16.94 28.29
C ASP A 370 12.48 -15.48 28.53
N GLY A 371 11.54 -14.56 28.86
CA GLY A 371 11.76 -13.26 29.54
C GLY A 371 11.88 -12.02 28.62
N MET A 372 11.35 -10.82 28.92
CA MET A 372 10.81 -10.23 30.15
C MET A 372 10.07 -8.91 29.84
N GLN A 373 9.17 -8.50 30.75
CA GLN A 373 8.13 -7.44 30.64
C GLN A 373 8.61 -5.98 30.76
N PHE A 374 7.77 -5.03 30.32
CA PHE A 374 7.79 -3.59 30.67
C PHE A 374 6.43 -3.15 31.26
N THR A 375 6.49 -2.41 32.38
CA THR A 375 5.40 -1.65 33.04
C THR A 375 5.26 -0.26 32.38
N GLY A 376 4.07 0.24 31.98
CA GLY A 376 3.09 0.99 32.78
C GLY A 376 3.63 2.37 33.22
N ASP A 377 3.03 3.54 32.99
CA ASP A 377 1.69 3.96 32.58
C ASP A 377 1.70 5.51 32.35
N GLY A 378 0.69 6.09 31.67
CA GLY A 378 0.42 7.54 31.69
C GLY A 378 -0.09 8.17 30.37
N GLY A 379 -1.40 8.07 30.12
CA GLY A 379 -2.08 8.56 28.90
C GLY A 379 -2.65 9.99 28.93
N LEU A 380 -3.19 10.40 27.77
CA LEU A 380 -4.21 11.43 27.62
C LEU A 380 -5.22 10.97 26.54
N ASP A 381 -6.50 11.13 26.85
CA ASP A 381 -7.67 10.46 26.30
C ASP A 381 -8.30 11.23 25.11
N ILE A 382 -8.50 10.56 23.98
CA ILE A 382 -9.32 11.00 22.83
C ILE A 382 -10.28 9.85 22.45
N ALA A 383 -11.03 9.35 23.42
CA ALA A 383 -12.19 8.49 23.16
C ALA A 383 -13.40 9.35 22.78
N GLY A 384 -13.74 9.43 21.49
CA GLY A 384 -14.96 10.12 21.08
C GLY A 384 -15.39 10.07 19.61
N CYS A 385 -14.48 9.85 18.64
CA CYS A 385 -14.87 9.93 17.22
C CYS A 385 -14.27 8.85 16.29
N LEU A 386 -13.62 7.80 16.79
CA LEU A 386 -13.21 6.65 15.99
C LEU A 386 -13.46 5.36 16.79
N GLY A 387 -14.66 4.80 16.62
CA GLY A 387 -15.00 3.48 17.12
C GLY A 387 -14.53 2.40 16.14
N ASP A 388 -13.74 1.46 16.66
CA ASP A 388 -13.52 0.09 16.19
C ASP A 388 -12.94 -0.14 14.79
N ASP A 389 -11.67 0.25 14.60
CA ASP A 389 -10.85 -0.13 13.44
C ASP A 389 -10.11 -1.47 13.64
N TRP A 390 -10.85 -2.56 13.88
CA TRP A 390 -10.31 -3.94 13.92
C TRP A 390 -10.26 -4.63 12.54
N LEU A 391 -10.80 -3.97 11.49
CA LEU A 391 -10.87 -4.52 10.13
C LEU A 391 -9.69 -4.11 9.23
N ALA A 392 -8.79 -3.26 9.69
CA ALA A 392 -7.77 -2.67 8.83
C ALA A 392 -6.37 -2.65 9.44
N GLN A 393 -5.78 -3.81 9.77
CA GLN A 393 -4.31 -3.97 9.74
C GLN A 393 -3.87 -5.41 9.44
N PRO A 394 -3.09 -5.63 8.37
CA PRO A 394 -2.01 -6.60 8.38
C PRO A 394 -0.67 -5.86 8.31
N PHE A 395 -0.01 -5.82 9.48
CA PHE A 395 1.43 -5.70 9.75
C PHE A 395 2.07 -4.29 9.81
N ASP A 396 2.43 -3.96 11.05
CA ASP A 396 3.59 -3.16 11.45
C ASP A 396 4.85 -3.57 10.63
N PRO A 397 5.58 -2.60 10.03
CA PRO A 397 6.78 -2.83 9.20
C PRO A 397 8.02 -3.38 9.95
N ASN A 398 7.96 -3.68 11.25
CA ASN A 398 9.12 -4.16 12.02
C ASN A 398 9.45 -5.67 11.93
N ILE A 399 8.90 -6.45 11.00
CA ILE A 399 9.18 -7.90 10.89
C ILE A 399 9.74 -8.27 9.51
N ALA A 400 11.00 -7.90 9.29
CA ALA A 400 11.92 -8.69 8.47
C ALA A 400 13.15 -9.03 9.33
N PRO A 401 13.53 -10.31 9.39
CA PRO A 401 14.94 -10.58 9.14
C PRO A 401 15.14 -11.81 8.25
N PHE A 402 16.11 -11.66 7.35
CA PHE A 402 16.71 -12.70 6.54
C PHE A 402 17.25 -13.84 7.41
N GLY A 403 17.16 -15.06 6.91
CA GLY A 403 17.56 -16.28 7.61
C GLY A 403 19.05 -16.37 7.87
N VAL A 404 19.42 -17.00 8.99
CA VAL A 404 20.78 -17.46 9.26
C VAL A 404 20.83 -18.95 8.95
N GLY A 405 21.56 -19.30 7.90
CA GLY A 405 21.67 -20.68 7.41
C GLY A 405 22.83 -20.87 6.45
N GLY A 406 24.01 -20.35 6.80
CA GLY A 406 25.28 -20.64 6.14
C GLY A 406 26.37 -20.66 7.19
N SER A 407 27.02 -21.81 7.38
CA SER A 407 28.13 -22.01 8.32
C SER A 407 29.40 -21.30 7.82
N GLN A 408 29.37 -19.97 7.86
CA GLN A 408 30.57 -19.16 8.00
C GLN A 408 30.72 -18.80 9.48
N PRO A 409 31.95 -18.60 10.01
CA PRO A 409 32.16 -18.24 11.41
C PRO A 409 31.28 -17.03 11.74
N MET A 410 30.27 -17.26 12.60
CA MET A 410 29.29 -16.27 12.99
C MET A 410 30.04 -15.03 13.50
N GLY A 411 29.90 -13.93 12.78
CA GLY A 411 30.30 -12.63 13.31
C GLY A 411 29.63 -12.43 14.65
N VAL A 412 30.38 -11.94 15.65
CA VAL A 412 29.82 -11.63 16.96
C VAL A 412 28.76 -10.54 16.75
N THR A 413 27.48 -10.86 16.93
CA THR A 413 26.40 -9.89 16.91
C THR A 413 26.46 -9.09 18.21
N GLN A 414 26.57 -7.77 18.10
CA GLN A 414 26.56 -6.85 19.23
C GLN A 414 25.35 -5.94 19.11
N ASP A 415 24.64 -5.73 20.21
CA ASP A 415 23.64 -4.68 20.28
C ASP A 415 24.35 -3.32 20.18
N VAL A 416 24.07 -2.59 19.10
CA VAL A 416 24.62 -1.26 18.86
C VAL A 416 23.52 -0.23 19.05
N THR A 417 23.66 0.62 20.06
CA THR A 417 22.82 1.81 20.20
C THR A 417 23.32 2.88 19.22
N VAL A 418 22.48 3.28 18.27
CA VAL A 418 22.76 4.35 17.31
C VAL A 418 21.95 5.59 17.67
N THR A 419 22.62 6.72 17.88
CA THR A 419 21.96 8.02 18.10
C THR A 419 21.99 8.82 16.81
N LEU A 420 20.82 9.17 16.29
CA LEU A 420 20.69 10.03 15.12
C LEU A 420 20.69 11.50 15.55
N LYS A 421 21.56 12.31 14.95
CA LYS A 421 21.62 13.76 15.21
C LYS A 421 20.66 14.50 14.29
N ASN A 422 20.27 15.71 14.66
CA ASN A 422 19.48 16.60 13.79
C ASN A 422 18.19 15.95 13.27
N VAL A 423 17.53 15.10 14.06
CA VAL A 423 16.19 14.59 13.75
C VAL A 423 15.17 15.64 14.14
N ARG A 424 14.16 15.88 13.30
CA ARG A 424 13.09 16.84 13.60
C ARG A 424 11.71 16.20 13.63
N GLY A 425 11.45 15.23 12.76
CA GLY A 425 10.19 14.48 12.76
C GLY A 425 10.01 13.55 13.97
N ARG A 426 8.74 13.25 14.28
CA ARG A 426 8.34 12.34 15.35
C ARG A 426 8.88 10.92 15.14
N ILE A 427 8.86 10.44 13.89
CA ILE A 427 9.44 9.15 13.49
C ILE A 427 10.80 9.45 12.83
N PRO A 428 11.93 8.97 13.38
CA PRO A 428 13.24 9.30 12.86
C PRO A 428 13.52 8.67 11.48
N SER A 429 14.22 9.41 10.62
CA SER A 429 14.73 8.94 9.33
C SER A 429 16.25 9.13 9.25
N LEU A 430 16.99 8.05 9.03
CA LEU A 430 18.45 8.08 8.88
C LEU A 430 18.89 8.98 7.72
N GLN A 431 18.21 8.89 6.58
CA GLN A 431 18.56 9.65 5.39
C GLN A 431 18.25 11.14 5.55
N ALA A 432 17.13 11.50 6.18
CA ALA A 432 16.80 12.90 6.47
C ALA A 432 17.78 13.51 7.48
N SER A 433 18.10 12.77 8.55
CA SER A 433 19.13 13.15 9.54
C SER A 433 20.50 13.38 8.89
N ARG A 434 20.92 12.47 7.99
CA ARG A 434 22.17 12.57 7.24
C ARG A 434 22.19 13.81 6.34
N LEU A 435 21.14 14.02 5.53
CA LEU A 435 21.03 15.18 4.64
C LEU A 435 21.09 16.49 5.44
N ARG A 436 20.31 16.60 6.52
CA ARG A 436 20.29 17.78 7.38
C ARG A 436 21.66 18.05 8.01
N THR A 437 22.35 17.02 8.44
CA THR A 437 23.72 17.14 8.99
C THR A 437 24.71 17.63 7.93
N MET A 438 24.69 17.06 6.73
CA MET A 438 25.57 17.49 5.62
C MET A 438 25.33 18.95 5.23
N MET A 439 24.07 19.38 5.17
CA MET A 439 23.70 20.77 4.87
C MET A 439 24.18 21.73 5.96
N LEU A 440 24.01 21.38 7.24
CA LEU A 440 24.50 22.19 8.35
C LEU A 440 26.02 22.27 8.39
N GLU A 441 26.74 21.18 8.08
CA GLU A 441 28.20 21.23 7.96
C GLU A 441 28.65 22.16 6.85
N ALA A 442 28.03 22.09 5.67
CA ALA A 442 28.35 22.98 4.56
C ALA A 442 27.97 24.44 4.83
N HIS A 443 26.87 24.68 5.55
CA HIS A 443 26.49 26.04 5.94
C HIS A 443 27.49 26.68 6.93
N ASN A 444 28.09 25.88 7.81
CA ASN A 444 29.01 26.35 8.84
C ASN A 444 30.49 26.38 8.37
N ASP A 445 30.80 25.81 7.22
CA ASP A 445 32.15 25.69 6.69
C ASP A 445 32.18 26.13 5.21
N PRO A 446 32.70 27.34 4.91
CA PRO A 446 32.73 27.87 3.54
C PRO A 446 33.66 27.11 2.59
N SER A 447 34.41 26.11 3.08
CA SER A 447 35.18 25.19 2.23
C SER A 447 34.35 24.01 1.71
N LYS A 448 33.12 23.82 2.21
CA LYS A 448 32.23 22.72 1.88
C LYS A 448 30.99 23.21 1.15
N ILE A 449 30.53 22.43 0.17
CA ILE A 449 29.26 22.65 -0.51
C ILE A 449 28.73 21.32 -1.04
N LEU A 450 27.42 21.11 -0.97
CA LEU A 450 26.74 19.98 -1.58
C LEU A 450 26.44 20.30 -3.05
N ALA A 451 27.47 20.21 -3.89
CA ALA A 451 27.35 20.40 -5.33
C ALA A 451 26.82 19.12 -5.99
N HIS A 452 25.71 19.23 -6.72
CA HIS A 452 25.06 18.09 -7.35
C HIS A 452 24.33 18.47 -8.65
N VAL A 453 24.33 17.55 -9.61
CA VAL A 453 23.44 17.60 -10.77
C VAL A 453 22.11 16.95 -10.40
N CYS A 454 21.02 17.35 -11.07
CA CYS A 454 19.72 16.71 -10.82
C CYS A 454 19.51 15.51 -11.75
N SER A 455 19.11 14.39 -11.15
CA SER A 455 18.74 13.16 -11.86
C SER A 455 17.22 13.13 -12.09
N TYR A 456 16.75 12.10 -12.80
CA TYR A 456 15.34 11.96 -13.18
C TYR A 456 14.80 10.53 -13.19
N ASP A 457 15.65 9.53 -12.94
CA ASP A 457 15.30 8.11 -12.83
C ASP A 457 16.37 7.33 -12.05
N GLY A 458 16.16 6.02 -11.87
CA GLY A 458 17.11 5.16 -11.15
C GLY A 458 18.49 5.05 -11.82
N MET A 459 18.55 5.06 -13.16
CA MET A 459 19.82 4.95 -13.90
C MET A 459 20.66 6.20 -13.73
N SER A 460 20.09 7.37 -13.99
CA SER A 460 20.75 8.67 -13.78
C SER A 460 21.14 8.87 -12.32
N SER A 461 20.29 8.49 -11.37
CA SER A 461 20.62 8.59 -9.93
C SER A 461 21.80 7.72 -9.52
N ARG A 462 21.88 6.48 -10.03
CA ARG A 462 23.04 5.61 -9.80
C ARG A 462 24.33 6.21 -10.36
N LEU A 463 24.28 6.75 -11.59
CA LEU A 463 25.45 7.37 -12.20
C LEU A 463 25.89 8.65 -11.46
N VAL A 464 24.94 9.38 -10.85
CA VAL A 464 25.23 10.51 -9.97
C VAL A 464 25.99 10.06 -8.71
N GLU A 465 25.57 8.98 -8.06
CA GLU A 465 26.30 8.41 -6.91
C GLU A 465 27.68 7.86 -7.33
N GLU A 466 27.76 7.17 -8.47
CA GLU A 466 29.01 6.63 -9.01
C GLU A 466 30.04 7.73 -9.32
N ALA A 467 29.56 8.89 -9.78
CA ALA A 467 30.39 10.08 -9.97
C ALA A 467 30.86 10.74 -8.65
N GLY A 468 30.44 10.22 -7.49
CA GLY A 468 30.85 10.69 -6.16
C GLY A 468 30.11 11.92 -5.67
N GLN A 469 28.92 12.22 -6.22
CA GLN A 469 28.12 13.35 -5.75
C GLN A 469 27.50 13.06 -4.38
N PRO A 470 27.32 14.09 -3.53
CA PRO A 470 26.96 13.90 -2.13
C PRO A 470 25.48 13.53 -1.90
N MET A 471 24.61 13.85 -2.86
CA MET A 471 23.17 13.60 -2.79
C MET A 471 22.58 13.48 -4.20
N VAL A 472 21.39 12.88 -4.26
CA VAL A 472 20.54 12.89 -5.45
C VAL A 472 19.42 13.93 -5.27
N PHE A 473 19.14 14.71 -6.30
CA PHE A 473 17.96 15.55 -6.36
C PHE A 473 17.13 15.23 -7.60
N LEU A 474 15.93 14.68 -7.39
CA LEU A 474 14.91 14.47 -8.42
C LEU A 474 14.15 15.77 -8.65
N ALA A 475 14.68 16.61 -9.54
CA ALA A 475 14.07 17.90 -9.86
C ALA A 475 12.92 17.77 -10.86
N GLY A 476 11.91 18.63 -10.78
CA GLY A 476 10.72 18.58 -11.63
C GLY A 476 11.05 18.69 -13.12
N TYR A 477 11.96 19.58 -13.50
CA TYR A 477 12.36 19.78 -14.91
C TYR A 477 12.99 18.53 -15.54
N PRO A 478 14.03 17.91 -14.95
CA PRO A 478 14.58 16.65 -15.43
C PRO A 478 13.58 15.51 -15.49
N VAL A 479 12.77 15.34 -14.45
CA VAL A 479 11.74 14.28 -14.43
C VAL A 479 10.74 14.50 -15.58
N ALA A 480 10.30 15.74 -15.81
CA ALA A 480 9.34 16.06 -16.88
C ALA A 480 9.96 15.76 -18.25
N SER A 481 11.22 16.16 -18.41
CA SER A 481 12.00 15.91 -19.63
C SER A 481 12.16 14.41 -19.90
N GLY A 482 12.29 13.58 -18.86
CA GLY A 482 12.30 12.12 -18.96
C GLY A 482 11.01 11.54 -19.52
N TYR A 483 9.86 12.19 -19.26
CA TYR A 483 8.57 11.87 -19.89
C TYR A 483 8.38 12.51 -21.27
N GLY A 484 9.36 13.27 -21.78
CA GLY A 484 9.23 14.04 -23.01
C GLY A 484 8.30 15.24 -22.88
N LEU A 485 8.05 15.71 -21.64
CA LEU A 485 7.14 16.82 -21.33
C LEU A 485 7.91 18.06 -20.85
N PRO A 486 7.35 19.26 -21.07
CA PRO A 486 7.92 20.49 -20.51
C PRO A 486 7.61 20.62 -19.01
N ASP A 487 8.46 21.39 -18.32
CA ASP A 487 8.32 21.69 -16.89
C ASP A 487 7.25 22.76 -16.62
N THR A 488 5.98 22.37 -16.75
CA THR A 488 4.82 23.27 -16.65
C THR A 488 3.70 22.69 -15.77
N GLY A 489 4.06 21.86 -14.78
CA GLY A 489 3.10 21.23 -13.87
C GLY A 489 2.36 20.03 -14.46
N TYR A 490 2.95 19.33 -15.43
CA TYR A 490 2.35 18.10 -15.98
C TYR A 490 2.51 16.88 -15.08
N ILE A 491 3.59 16.84 -14.28
CA ILE A 491 3.88 15.70 -13.42
C ILE A 491 2.97 15.75 -12.21
N ALA A 492 2.30 14.65 -11.91
CA ALA A 492 1.50 14.46 -10.72
C ALA A 492 2.34 13.91 -9.55
N MET A 493 1.87 14.12 -8.32
CA MET A 493 2.51 13.63 -7.09
C MET A 493 2.91 12.15 -7.16
N GLN A 494 2.04 11.28 -7.70
CA GLN A 494 2.28 9.83 -7.77
C GLN A 494 3.48 9.49 -8.67
N GLU A 495 3.62 10.17 -9.81
CA GLU A 495 4.73 9.93 -10.73
C GLU A 495 6.07 10.28 -10.07
N MET A 496 6.10 11.34 -9.24
CA MET A 496 7.30 11.65 -8.45
C MET A 496 7.55 10.62 -7.34
N CYS A 497 6.50 10.12 -6.65
CA CYS A 497 6.65 9.03 -5.68
C CYS A 497 7.29 7.79 -6.31
N ASP A 498 6.87 7.41 -7.52
CA ASP A 498 7.42 6.27 -8.25
C ASP A 498 8.92 6.50 -8.57
N LYS A 499 9.30 7.72 -9.01
CA LYS A 499 10.70 8.08 -9.25
C LYS A 499 11.56 8.10 -8.00
N ILE A 500 11.02 8.55 -6.86
CA ILE A 500 11.68 8.48 -5.56
C ILE A 500 11.99 7.03 -5.24
N GLN A 501 10.97 6.16 -5.29
CA GLN A 501 11.11 4.75 -4.98
C GLN A 501 12.12 4.03 -5.90
N ASP A 502 12.11 4.34 -7.19
CA ASP A 502 13.10 3.81 -8.14
C ASP A 502 14.51 4.21 -7.75
N SER A 503 14.72 5.48 -7.39
CA SER A 503 16.04 6.03 -7.11
C SER A 503 16.59 5.53 -5.78
N VAL A 504 15.80 5.53 -4.70
CA VAL A 504 16.25 5.09 -3.36
C VAL A 504 16.61 3.60 -3.31
N ARG A 505 16.08 2.78 -4.24
CA ARG A 505 16.49 1.38 -4.38
C ARG A 505 17.86 1.21 -5.04
N GLN A 506 18.34 2.21 -5.77
CA GLN A 506 19.58 2.15 -6.54
C GLN A 506 20.76 2.82 -5.85
N VAL A 507 20.52 3.75 -4.92
CA VAL A 507 21.56 4.56 -4.28
C VAL A 507 21.55 4.48 -2.75
N SER A 508 22.69 4.76 -2.13
CA SER A 508 22.87 4.81 -0.66
C SER A 508 22.94 6.23 -0.09
N ILE A 509 23.25 7.22 -0.94
CA ILE A 509 23.24 8.65 -0.61
C ILE A 509 21.81 9.21 -0.49
N PRO A 510 21.60 10.31 0.26
CA PRO A 510 20.27 10.89 0.44
C PRO A 510 19.62 11.32 -0.89
N VAL A 511 18.33 10.99 -1.07
CA VAL A 511 17.52 11.38 -2.23
C VAL A 511 16.54 12.47 -1.82
N MET A 512 16.63 13.64 -2.44
CA MET A 512 15.68 14.73 -2.30
C MET A 512 14.80 14.80 -3.55
N ALA A 513 13.55 15.27 -3.42
CA ALA A 513 12.63 15.41 -4.54
C ALA A 513 11.92 16.76 -4.58
N ASP A 514 11.59 17.21 -5.79
CA ASP A 514 10.81 18.41 -6.05
C ASP A 514 9.32 18.13 -5.86
N GLY A 515 8.69 18.80 -4.90
CA GLY A 515 7.26 18.71 -4.64
C GLY A 515 6.43 19.77 -5.35
N ASP A 516 7.03 20.54 -6.26
CA ASP A 516 6.42 21.70 -6.92
C ASP A 516 5.73 22.61 -5.88
N THR A 517 4.45 22.91 -6.08
CA THR A 517 3.61 23.72 -5.17
C THR A 517 2.91 22.88 -4.10
N GLY A 518 3.21 21.58 -4.01
CA GLY A 518 2.54 20.60 -3.15
C GLY A 518 1.21 20.07 -3.70
N TYR A 519 1.00 20.18 -5.01
CA TYR A 519 -0.11 19.58 -5.77
C TYR A 519 -1.52 19.94 -5.26
N GLY A 520 -1.70 21.16 -4.74
CA GLY A 520 -3.01 21.70 -4.38
C GLY A 520 -3.00 22.65 -3.18
N SER A 521 -3.95 22.45 -2.27
CA SER A 521 -4.09 23.21 -1.02
C SER A 521 -2.99 22.85 -0.01
N PRO A 522 -2.86 23.57 1.11
CA PRO A 522 -1.96 23.17 2.20
C PRO A 522 -2.16 21.72 2.68
N MET A 523 -3.38 21.16 2.61
CA MET A 523 -3.62 19.74 2.94
C MET A 523 -3.05 18.79 1.89
N ASN A 524 -3.01 19.20 0.62
CA ASN A 524 -2.30 18.45 -0.43
C ASN A 524 -0.78 18.53 -0.22
N VAL A 525 -0.26 19.67 0.23
CA VAL A 525 1.17 19.80 0.60
C VAL A 525 1.50 18.82 1.71
N ARG A 526 0.69 18.78 2.78
CA ARG A 526 0.88 17.81 3.88
C ARG A 526 0.93 16.38 3.36
N ARG A 527 -0.08 15.97 2.57
CA ARG A 527 -0.12 14.64 1.96
C ARG A 527 1.11 14.35 1.08
N THR A 528 1.59 15.34 0.34
CA THR A 528 2.78 15.24 -0.52
C THR A 528 4.02 14.93 0.31
N VAL A 529 4.25 15.70 1.38
CA VAL A 529 5.39 15.51 2.28
C VAL A 529 5.34 14.13 2.95
N GLU A 530 4.17 13.72 3.45
CA GLU A 530 3.97 12.39 4.04
C GLU A 530 4.24 11.28 3.01
N SER A 531 3.74 11.44 1.78
CA SER A 531 3.93 10.45 0.71
C SER A 531 5.38 10.34 0.26
N TYR A 532 6.10 11.45 0.14
CA TYR A 532 7.52 11.44 -0.25
C TYR A 532 8.39 10.83 0.83
N ALA A 533 8.12 11.14 2.10
CA ALA A 533 8.82 10.51 3.23
C ALA A 533 8.61 8.98 3.22
N LEU A 534 7.36 8.52 3.04
CA LEU A 534 7.04 7.09 2.93
C LEU A 534 7.64 6.42 1.68
N ALA A 535 7.78 7.15 0.58
CA ALA A 535 8.47 6.68 -0.62
C ALA A 535 9.99 6.53 -0.43
N GLY A 536 10.55 7.09 0.66
CA GLY A 536 11.96 6.99 1.02
C GLY A 536 12.78 8.25 0.76
N ALA A 537 12.14 9.37 0.39
CA ALA A 537 12.86 10.64 0.20
C ALA A 537 13.45 11.14 1.52
N ALA A 538 14.70 11.58 1.47
CA ALA A 538 15.39 12.27 2.54
C ALA A 538 14.95 13.73 2.68
N GLY A 539 14.43 14.32 1.60
CA GLY A 539 14.00 15.71 1.57
C GLY A 539 12.98 16.02 0.48
N VAL A 540 12.26 17.13 0.66
CA VAL A 540 11.26 17.67 -0.26
C VAL A 540 11.46 19.18 -0.43
N MET A 541 11.31 19.67 -1.66
CA MET A 541 11.21 21.11 -1.94
C MET A 541 9.74 21.50 -2.17
N ILE A 542 9.30 22.60 -1.57
CA ILE A 542 7.97 23.20 -1.81
C ILE A 542 8.13 24.66 -2.20
N GLU A 543 7.44 25.10 -3.26
CA GLU A 543 7.54 26.46 -3.81
C GLU A 543 6.23 27.28 -3.70
N ASP A 544 6.37 28.61 -3.81
CA ASP A 544 5.29 29.60 -3.68
C ASP A 544 4.68 30.08 -5.00
N GLN A 545 4.91 29.37 -6.11
CA GLN A 545 4.29 29.69 -7.40
C GLN A 545 2.77 29.45 -7.39
N THR A 546 2.06 30.18 -8.25
CA THR A 546 0.66 29.88 -8.59
C THR A 546 0.58 28.65 -9.49
N TRP A 547 -0.48 27.85 -9.35
CA TRP A 547 -0.77 26.77 -10.30
C TRP A 547 -1.51 27.30 -11.56
N PRO A 548 -1.18 26.83 -12.79
CA PRO A 548 -0.08 25.93 -13.11
C PRO A 548 1.28 26.62 -12.97
N LYS A 549 2.23 25.91 -12.35
CA LYS A 549 3.58 26.43 -12.14
C LYS A 549 4.40 26.45 -13.42
N ARG A 550 5.50 27.21 -13.41
CA ARG A 550 6.44 27.31 -14.52
C ARG A 550 7.87 27.13 -14.04
N CYS A 551 8.76 26.74 -14.94
CA CYS A 551 10.19 26.77 -14.67
C CYS A 551 10.65 28.18 -14.25
N GLY A 552 11.43 28.27 -13.16
CA GLY A 552 11.87 29.52 -12.52
C GLY A 552 12.67 30.46 -13.44
N HIS A 553 13.26 29.95 -14.51
CA HIS A 553 14.02 30.72 -15.49
C HIS A 553 13.18 31.23 -16.68
N THR A 554 11.90 30.85 -16.77
CA THR A 554 11.03 31.25 -17.90
C THR A 554 10.28 32.57 -17.65
N LYS A 555 9.50 33.04 -18.63
CA LYS A 555 8.63 34.24 -18.54
C LYS A 555 7.24 33.85 -18.02
N GLY A 556 6.53 34.80 -17.41
CA GLY A 556 5.13 34.61 -16.98
C GLY A 556 4.96 33.84 -15.67
N LYS A 557 5.98 33.88 -14.79
CA LYS A 557 5.86 33.37 -13.43
C LYS A 557 4.94 34.26 -12.61
N ALA A 558 4.19 33.65 -11.71
CA ALA A 558 3.41 34.34 -10.69
C ALA A 558 3.54 33.54 -9.39
N VAL A 559 3.49 34.26 -8.27
CA VAL A 559 3.53 33.67 -6.93
C VAL A 559 2.20 33.94 -6.22
N VAL A 560 1.84 33.03 -5.32
CA VAL A 560 0.64 33.16 -4.50
C VAL A 560 0.80 34.27 -3.45
N SER A 561 -0.29 34.63 -2.79
CA SER A 561 -0.25 35.56 -1.66
C SER A 561 0.69 35.07 -0.56
N ARG A 562 1.21 35.98 0.27
CA ARG A 562 2.04 35.62 1.43
C ARG A 562 1.35 34.60 2.33
N GLY A 563 0.06 34.83 2.65
CA GLY A 563 -0.71 33.93 3.50
C GLY A 563 -0.78 32.50 2.96
N GLU A 564 -1.02 32.35 1.67
CA GLU A 564 -1.05 31.03 1.03
C GLU A 564 0.34 30.37 1.00
N ALA A 565 1.39 31.13 0.67
CA ALA A 565 2.76 30.61 0.70
C ALA A 565 3.16 30.12 2.10
N TYR A 566 2.84 30.90 3.14
CA TYR A 566 3.12 30.54 4.53
C TYR A 566 2.33 29.31 4.95
N ALA A 567 1.06 29.20 4.56
CA ALA A 567 0.24 28.03 4.86
C ALA A 567 0.79 26.75 4.23
N ARG A 568 1.30 26.81 2.99
CA ARG A 568 1.96 25.66 2.34
C ARG A 568 3.21 25.21 3.10
N ILE A 569 4.09 26.16 3.43
CA ILE A 569 5.34 25.86 4.14
C ILE A 569 5.09 25.37 5.57
N GLN A 570 4.09 25.94 6.26
CA GLN A 570 3.65 25.46 7.57
C GLN A 570 3.15 24.02 7.48
N ALA A 571 2.29 23.71 6.51
CA ALA A 571 1.79 22.35 6.32
C ALA A 571 2.90 21.33 6.03
N ALA A 572 3.92 21.73 5.26
CA ALA A 572 5.11 20.89 5.02
C ALA A 572 5.92 20.62 6.30
N CYS A 573 6.15 21.66 7.12
CA CYS A 573 6.86 21.51 8.39
C CYS A 573 6.06 20.70 9.42
N ASP A 574 4.75 20.91 9.51
CA ASP A 574 3.88 20.15 10.40
C ASP A 574 3.83 18.67 10.02
N ALA A 575 3.81 18.35 8.72
CA ALA A 575 3.88 16.98 8.20
C ALA A 575 5.16 16.26 8.64
N ARG A 576 6.31 16.95 8.53
CA ARG A 576 7.60 16.47 9.03
C ARG A 576 7.56 16.28 10.54
N ASP A 577 7.26 17.33 11.29
CA ASP A 577 7.42 17.39 12.75
C ASP A 577 6.49 16.39 13.45
N GLN A 578 5.28 16.20 12.94
CA GLN A 578 4.30 15.26 13.50
C GLN A 578 4.43 13.84 12.95
N GLY A 579 5.14 13.65 11.83
CA GLY A 579 5.21 12.41 11.06
C GLY A 579 6.62 11.84 10.91
N LEU A 580 6.89 11.26 9.74
CA LEU A 580 8.20 10.72 9.37
C LEU A 580 9.15 11.86 9.01
N ASP A 581 10.34 11.86 9.61
CA ASP A 581 11.32 12.92 9.42
C ASP A 581 11.77 13.00 7.96
N ILE A 582 11.76 14.22 7.45
CA ILE A 582 12.11 14.59 6.07
C ILE A 582 12.65 16.01 6.07
N PHE A 583 13.68 16.29 5.27
CA PHE A 583 14.23 17.63 5.12
C PHE A 583 13.29 18.52 4.29
N VAL A 584 12.97 19.72 4.77
CA VAL A 584 12.07 20.66 4.06
C VAL A 584 12.86 21.85 3.52
N LEU A 585 12.94 21.96 2.18
CA LEU A 585 13.45 23.13 1.46
C LEU A 585 12.29 24.01 1.00
N ALA A 586 12.25 25.26 1.46
CA ALA A 586 11.30 26.24 0.95
C ALA A 586 11.90 27.04 -0.20
N ARG A 587 11.24 27.02 -1.35
CA ARG A 587 11.63 27.81 -2.51
C ARG A 587 10.71 29.03 -2.66
N THR A 588 11.28 30.18 -2.98
CA THR A 588 10.51 31.37 -3.38
C THR A 588 10.91 31.87 -4.76
N ASP A 589 9.91 32.13 -5.59
CA ASP A 589 10.02 32.75 -6.90
C ASP A 589 9.63 34.25 -6.87
N ALA A 590 9.44 34.82 -5.68
CA ALA A 590 8.86 36.14 -5.47
C ALA A 590 9.80 37.31 -5.79
N LEU A 591 11.05 37.07 -6.21
CA LEU A 591 11.98 38.12 -6.61
C LEU A 591 11.44 38.99 -7.77
N ILE A 592 10.49 38.46 -8.55
CA ILE A 592 9.74 39.22 -9.57
C ILE A 592 8.94 40.41 -9.01
N HIS A 593 8.63 40.41 -7.71
CA HIS A 593 7.97 41.49 -6.98
C HIS A 593 8.95 42.38 -6.20
N GLY A 594 10.26 42.13 -6.33
CA GLY A 594 11.32 42.88 -5.68
C GLY A 594 11.99 42.13 -4.53
N TRP A 595 13.16 42.65 -4.14
CA TRP A 595 14.01 42.08 -3.09
C TRP A 595 13.29 41.96 -1.74
N GLU A 596 12.63 43.03 -1.32
CA GLU A 596 11.94 43.09 -0.02
C GLU A 596 10.83 42.03 0.11
N GLU A 597 10.10 41.75 -0.97
CA GLU A 597 9.05 40.72 -0.97
C GLU A 597 9.66 39.32 -0.84
N ALA A 598 10.70 39.01 -1.61
CA ALA A 598 11.38 37.72 -1.54
C ALA A 598 11.98 37.48 -0.15
N MET A 599 12.66 38.48 0.41
CA MET A 599 13.29 38.35 1.72
C MET A 599 12.28 38.30 2.87
N ALA A 600 11.15 39.02 2.77
CA ALA A 600 10.06 38.90 3.75
C ALA A 600 9.51 37.46 3.82
N ARG A 601 9.40 36.77 2.67
CA ARG A 601 8.99 35.36 2.64
C ARG A 601 10.04 34.44 3.23
N VAL A 602 11.31 34.65 2.89
CA VAL A 602 12.44 33.89 3.45
C VAL A 602 12.48 33.98 4.98
N GLN A 603 12.33 35.17 5.55
CA GLN A 603 12.31 35.33 7.02
C GLN A 603 11.14 34.58 7.65
N GLU A 604 9.98 34.59 7.02
CA GLU A 604 8.81 33.88 7.54
C GLU A 604 8.95 32.36 7.39
N PHE A 605 9.47 31.86 6.26
CA PHE A 605 9.78 30.44 6.08
C PHE A 605 10.78 29.95 7.13
N LYS A 606 11.80 30.75 7.42
CA LYS A 606 12.74 30.53 8.53
C LYS A 606 12.02 30.47 9.88
N ARG A 607 11.12 31.42 10.15
CA ARG A 607 10.33 31.47 11.40
C ARG A 607 9.45 30.23 11.57
N ILE A 608 8.83 29.76 10.49
CA ILE A 608 8.02 28.52 10.44
C ILE A 608 8.87 27.29 10.76
N GLY A 609 10.15 27.31 10.38
CA GLY A 609 11.12 26.27 10.77
C GLY A 609 11.47 25.31 9.65
N VAL A 610 11.58 25.81 8.41
CA VAL A 610 12.19 25.05 7.29
C VAL A 610 13.64 24.68 7.59
N ASP A 611 14.18 23.69 6.88
CA ASP A 611 15.57 23.26 7.07
C ASP A 611 16.55 24.08 6.20
N ALA A 612 16.08 24.54 5.04
CA ALA A 612 16.82 25.45 4.15
C ALA A 612 15.86 26.29 3.31
N VAL A 613 16.41 27.32 2.67
CA VAL A 613 15.70 28.16 1.69
C VAL A 613 16.39 28.19 0.34
N PHE A 614 15.60 28.48 -0.68
CA PHE A 614 16.05 28.65 -2.06
C PHE A 614 15.34 29.88 -2.65
N VAL A 615 16.09 30.96 -2.87
CA VAL A 615 15.59 32.15 -3.58
C VAL A 615 15.94 32.02 -5.07
N GLU A 616 14.92 31.91 -5.91
CA GLU A 616 15.11 31.63 -7.33
C GLU A 616 15.53 32.87 -8.14
N ALA A 617 16.40 32.63 -9.14
CA ALA A 617 16.84 33.61 -10.14
C ALA A 617 17.56 34.87 -9.58
N LEU A 618 18.44 34.70 -8.60
CA LEU A 618 19.35 35.77 -8.12
C LEU A 618 20.28 36.23 -9.27
N PRO A 619 20.32 37.54 -9.61
CA PRO A 619 20.93 37.99 -10.87
C PRO A 619 22.46 37.97 -10.87
N ASP A 620 23.11 38.35 -9.76
CA ASP A 620 24.55 38.57 -9.70
C ASP A 620 25.14 38.18 -8.33
N ARG A 621 26.47 38.14 -8.26
CA ARG A 621 27.24 37.82 -7.05
C ARG A 621 26.90 38.68 -5.84
N GLU A 622 26.59 39.96 -6.01
CA GLU A 622 26.27 40.86 -4.88
C GLU A 622 24.90 40.52 -4.29
N ALA A 623 23.90 40.31 -5.14
CA ALA A 623 22.58 39.82 -4.73
C ALA A 623 22.69 38.44 -4.05
N MET A 624 23.50 37.52 -4.59
CA MET A 624 23.75 36.23 -3.97
C MET A 624 24.33 36.35 -2.55
N LYS A 625 25.37 37.17 -2.37
CA LYS A 625 26.00 37.43 -1.07
C LYS A 625 25.02 38.05 -0.08
N GLN A 626 24.21 39.01 -0.55
CA GLN A 626 23.20 39.67 0.27
C GLN A 626 22.10 38.68 0.69
N CYS A 627 21.65 37.80 -0.22
CA CYS A 627 20.63 36.79 0.05
C CYS A 627 21.06 35.85 1.18
N VAL A 628 22.27 35.28 1.10
CA VAL A 628 22.80 34.36 2.13
C VAL A 628 22.89 35.08 3.48
N LYS A 629 23.43 36.30 3.49
CA LYS A 629 23.60 37.10 4.70
C LYS A 629 22.26 37.40 5.37
N GLU A 630 21.26 37.84 4.60
CA GLU A 630 19.95 38.21 5.15
C GLU A 630 19.13 36.97 5.53
N SER A 631 19.21 35.87 4.77
CA SER A 631 18.52 34.61 5.09
C SER A 631 18.99 34.05 6.44
N GLY A 632 20.31 33.98 6.65
CA GLY A 632 20.91 33.52 7.91
C GLY A 632 20.49 32.10 8.32
N ILE A 633 20.23 31.25 7.32
CA ILE A 633 19.95 29.80 7.42
C ILE A 633 20.58 29.10 6.20
N PRO A 634 20.69 27.76 6.19
CA PRO A 634 21.16 27.02 5.03
C PRO A 634 20.41 27.46 3.75
N THR A 635 21.16 27.80 2.71
CA THR A 635 20.63 28.41 1.48
C THR A 635 21.15 27.65 0.26
N PHE A 636 20.25 27.34 -0.67
CA PHE A 636 20.52 26.65 -1.94
C PHE A 636 20.75 27.66 -3.08
N ALA A 637 21.73 27.36 -3.92
CA ALA A 637 21.88 27.98 -5.23
C ALA A 637 21.32 27.06 -6.33
N ASN A 638 20.78 27.67 -7.37
CA ASN A 638 20.34 26.99 -8.58
C ASN A 638 21.05 27.59 -9.79
N ILE A 639 21.87 26.77 -10.46
CA ILE A 639 22.68 27.18 -11.59
C ILE A 639 22.20 26.46 -12.84
N ILE A 640 21.55 27.23 -13.71
CA ILE A 640 21.17 26.81 -15.06
C ILE A 640 22.13 27.48 -16.04
N GLU A 641 22.90 26.68 -16.79
CA GLU A 641 23.86 27.18 -17.77
C GLU A 641 23.17 28.11 -18.80
N GLY A 642 23.56 29.38 -18.87
CA GLY A 642 22.90 30.34 -19.77
C GLY A 642 21.52 30.83 -19.29
N GLY A 643 21.17 30.59 -18.03
CA GLY A 643 19.98 31.10 -17.36
C GLY A 643 20.10 32.57 -16.91
N LYS A 644 19.19 32.98 -16.01
CA LYS A 644 19.15 34.34 -15.44
C LYS A 644 20.19 34.56 -14.35
N THR A 645 20.55 33.50 -13.64
CA THR A 645 21.52 33.48 -12.55
C THR A 645 22.94 33.49 -13.11
N GLU A 646 23.82 34.33 -12.58
CA GLU A 646 25.25 34.31 -12.92
C GLU A 646 25.83 32.91 -12.68
N ASN A 647 26.52 32.34 -13.68
CA ASN A 647 27.02 30.97 -13.64
C ASN A 647 28.35 30.88 -12.85
N LEU A 648 28.24 30.91 -11.52
CA LEU A 648 29.37 30.80 -10.60
C LEU A 648 29.77 29.34 -10.33
N SER A 649 31.05 29.15 -9.99
CA SER A 649 31.56 27.84 -9.59
C SER A 649 30.98 27.42 -8.23
N ALA A 650 30.86 26.12 -7.98
CA ALA A 650 30.44 25.62 -6.66
C ALA A 650 31.35 26.14 -5.52
N LYS A 651 32.66 26.27 -5.79
CA LYS A 651 33.62 26.83 -4.84
C LYS A 651 33.30 28.29 -4.53
N ASP A 652 33.04 29.10 -5.56
CA ASP A 652 32.70 30.51 -5.39
C ASP A 652 31.38 30.67 -4.63
N LEU A 653 30.39 29.81 -4.89
CA LEU A 653 29.13 29.79 -4.14
C LEU A 653 29.32 29.41 -2.67
N ALA A 654 30.22 28.47 -2.37
CA ALA A 654 30.59 28.11 -1.00
C ALA A 654 31.23 29.30 -0.26
N GLU A 655 32.13 30.03 -0.92
CA GLU A 655 32.75 31.25 -0.39
C GLU A 655 31.73 32.38 -0.14
N LEU A 656 30.62 32.41 -0.88
CA LEU A 656 29.48 33.31 -0.65
C LEU A 656 28.57 32.84 0.49
N GLY A 657 28.72 31.60 0.96
CA GLY A 657 28.00 31.00 2.08
C GLY A 657 26.78 30.14 1.70
N PHE A 658 26.66 29.73 0.44
CA PHE A 658 25.68 28.70 0.04
C PHE A 658 26.14 27.32 0.54
N CYS A 659 25.21 26.53 1.06
CA CYS A 659 25.51 25.17 1.55
C CYS A 659 25.31 24.09 0.48
N ALA A 660 24.57 24.39 -0.58
CA ALA A 660 24.32 23.49 -1.69
C ALA A 660 24.13 24.24 -3.00
N VAL A 661 24.44 23.56 -4.12
CA VAL A 661 24.14 24.05 -5.47
C VAL A 661 23.59 22.91 -6.32
N ALA A 662 22.46 23.18 -6.97
CA ALA A 662 21.84 22.28 -7.94
C ALA A 662 22.14 22.73 -9.38
N TYR A 663 22.46 21.76 -10.23
CA TYR A 663 22.61 21.93 -11.68
C TYR A 663 21.48 21.14 -12.39
N PRO A 664 20.28 21.71 -12.52
CA PRO A 664 19.08 20.92 -12.77
C PRO A 664 19.03 20.32 -14.17
N TRP A 665 19.34 21.08 -15.23
CA TRP A 665 19.13 20.59 -16.59
C TRP A 665 20.38 19.98 -17.25
N THR A 666 21.53 19.94 -16.55
CA THR A 666 22.83 19.57 -17.14
C THR A 666 22.81 18.15 -17.71
N LEU A 667 22.25 17.18 -16.97
CA LEU A 667 22.10 15.81 -17.46
C LEU A 667 21.12 15.72 -18.63
N VAL A 668 20.03 16.50 -18.62
CA VAL A 668 19.06 16.55 -19.73
C VAL A 668 19.72 17.09 -21.00
N ALA A 669 20.48 18.19 -20.89
CA ALA A 669 21.19 18.80 -22.01
C ALA A 669 22.24 17.84 -22.60
N ALA A 670 23.01 17.16 -21.74
CA ALA A 670 23.98 16.14 -22.16
C ALA A 670 23.29 14.97 -22.87
N ASN A 671 22.19 14.46 -22.31
CA ASN A 671 21.43 13.36 -22.88
C ASN A 671 20.84 13.71 -24.25
N LEU A 672 20.20 14.88 -24.38
CA LEU A 672 19.66 15.36 -25.65
C LEU A 672 20.74 15.48 -26.73
N LYS A 673 21.92 15.98 -26.39
CA LYS A 673 23.05 16.07 -27.30
C LYS A 673 23.51 14.68 -27.74
N SER A 674 23.78 13.79 -26.77
CA SER A 674 24.27 12.43 -27.02
C SER A 674 23.30 11.63 -27.89
N ILE A 675 22.02 11.60 -27.54
CA ILE A 675 21.00 10.87 -28.32
C ILE A 675 20.93 11.40 -29.76
N ARG A 676 20.94 12.73 -29.96
CA ARG A 676 20.89 13.31 -31.30
C ARG A 676 22.11 12.94 -32.15
N GLU A 677 23.30 13.04 -31.57
CA GLU A 677 24.55 12.66 -32.26
C GLU A 677 24.57 11.16 -32.60
N THR A 678 24.15 10.30 -31.68
CA THR A 678 24.03 8.85 -31.90
C THR A 678 23.03 8.54 -33.02
N LEU A 679 21.84 9.15 -33.01
CA LEU A 679 20.83 8.93 -34.05
C LEU A 679 21.32 9.35 -35.44
N GLU A 680 22.02 10.48 -35.54
CA GLU A 680 22.61 10.94 -36.81
C GLU A 680 23.74 10.02 -37.29
N ALA A 681 24.55 9.47 -36.39
CA ALA A 681 25.56 8.48 -36.74
C ALA A 681 24.92 7.16 -37.20
N CYS A 682 23.90 6.67 -36.49
CA CYS A 682 23.16 5.46 -36.82
C CYS A 682 22.52 5.53 -38.21
N LYS A 683 21.93 6.67 -38.60
CA LYS A 683 21.37 6.87 -39.96
C LYS A 683 22.38 6.55 -41.06
N LYS A 684 23.66 6.83 -40.84
CA LYS A 684 24.73 6.60 -41.82
C LYS A 684 25.31 5.21 -41.72
N SER A 685 25.41 4.65 -40.51
CA SER A 685 26.13 3.40 -40.26
C SER A 685 25.24 2.16 -40.30
N MET A 686 23.96 2.21 -39.89
CA MET A 686 23.12 1.01 -39.69
C MET A 686 22.99 0.10 -40.92
N THR A 687 23.13 0.64 -42.13
CA THR A 687 23.09 -0.13 -43.39
C THR A 687 24.45 -0.72 -43.79
N ILE A 688 25.53 -0.35 -43.09
CA ILE A 688 26.92 -0.72 -43.41
C ILE A 688 27.57 -1.50 -42.25
N GLY A 689 27.33 -1.11 -41.00
CA GLY A 689 27.94 -1.69 -39.80
C GLY A 689 27.54 -0.99 -38.48
N ALA A 690 28.14 -1.41 -37.37
CA ALA A 690 27.85 -0.84 -36.06
C ALA A 690 28.20 0.67 -35.97
N PRO A 691 27.39 1.50 -35.30
CA PRO A 691 27.67 2.92 -35.13
C PRO A 691 28.91 3.14 -34.25
N PRO A 692 29.83 4.06 -34.62
CA PRO A 692 31.09 4.27 -33.92
C PRO A 692 30.99 5.07 -32.60
N VAL A 693 29.78 5.34 -32.10
CA VAL A 693 29.51 6.36 -31.06
C VAL A 693 28.97 5.78 -29.76
N ILE A 694 29.03 4.45 -29.58
CA ILE A 694 28.47 3.79 -28.40
C ILE A 694 29.56 3.09 -27.58
N LEU A 695 29.30 2.97 -26.28
CA LEU A 695 30.08 2.16 -25.37
C LEU A 695 30.15 0.71 -25.85
N SER A 696 31.23 0.02 -25.53
CA SER A 696 31.35 -1.42 -25.74
C SER A 696 30.31 -2.19 -24.91
N PHE A 697 30.06 -3.44 -25.27
CA PHE A 697 29.12 -4.30 -24.53
C PHE A 697 29.48 -4.40 -23.04
N ASP A 698 30.77 -4.59 -22.73
CA ASP A 698 31.25 -4.70 -21.35
C ASP A 698 31.04 -3.42 -20.55
N GLU A 699 31.28 -2.25 -21.16
CA GLU A 699 31.04 -0.95 -20.55
C GLU A 699 29.55 -0.70 -20.30
N VAL A 700 28.68 -1.11 -21.23
CA VAL A 700 27.22 -1.03 -21.02
C VAL A 700 26.79 -1.95 -19.88
N CYS A 701 27.27 -3.21 -19.86
CA CYS A 701 26.99 -4.16 -18.80
C CYS A 701 27.43 -3.62 -17.42
N LEU A 702 28.61 -3.02 -17.34
CA LEU A 702 29.10 -2.34 -16.14
C LEU A 702 28.17 -1.21 -15.72
N GLY A 703 27.84 -0.31 -16.65
CA GLY A 703 26.98 0.85 -16.41
C GLY A 703 25.57 0.48 -15.91
N VAL A 704 24.99 -0.61 -16.42
CA VAL A 704 23.66 -1.08 -15.98
C VAL A 704 23.72 -2.04 -14.78
N GLY A 705 24.90 -2.47 -14.33
CA GLY A 705 25.09 -3.20 -13.07
C GLY A 705 25.17 -4.72 -13.13
N PHE A 706 25.49 -5.28 -14.30
CA PHE A 706 25.69 -6.73 -14.43
C PHE A 706 26.80 -7.26 -13.53
N ASN A 707 27.84 -6.47 -13.26
CA ASN A 707 28.90 -6.83 -12.33
C ASN A 707 28.35 -7.15 -10.92
N LYS A 708 27.49 -6.28 -10.37
CA LYS A 708 26.84 -6.52 -9.06
C LYS A 708 25.91 -7.73 -9.11
N TYR A 709 25.21 -7.92 -10.23
CA TYR A 709 24.33 -9.08 -10.43
C TYR A 709 25.14 -10.38 -10.43
N TRP A 710 26.21 -10.49 -11.23
CA TRP A 710 27.03 -11.71 -11.31
C TRP A 710 27.70 -12.05 -9.98
N GLU A 711 28.23 -11.05 -9.26
CA GLU A 711 28.74 -11.25 -7.89
C GLU A 711 27.66 -11.71 -6.90
N GLY A 712 26.43 -11.24 -7.07
CA GLY A 712 25.27 -11.73 -6.33
C GLY A 712 24.94 -13.17 -6.69
N GLU A 713 24.83 -13.46 -7.99
CA GLU A 713 24.47 -14.77 -8.54
C GLU A 713 25.46 -15.86 -8.11
N GLU A 714 26.76 -15.60 -8.19
CA GLU A 714 27.80 -16.53 -7.72
C GLU A 714 27.65 -16.88 -6.23
N ARG A 715 27.22 -15.93 -5.38
CA ARG A 715 26.96 -16.21 -3.96
C ARG A 715 25.79 -17.18 -3.72
N TYR A 716 24.91 -17.36 -4.71
CA TYR A 716 23.74 -18.22 -4.63
C TYR A 716 23.83 -19.46 -5.53
N LYS A 717 24.95 -19.66 -6.23
CA LYS A 717 25.24 -20.93 -6.91
C LYS A 717 25.59 -21.97 -5.84
N LEU A 718 24.71 -22.97 -5.71
CA LEU A 718 24.83 -24.10 -4.78
C LEU A 718 25.91 -25.09 -5.20
#